data_AF-A0A953GTV8-F1
#
_entry.id   AF-A0A953GTV8-F1
#
_cell.length_a   1.000
_cell.length_b   1.000
_cell.length_c   1.000
_cell.angle_alpha   90.00
_cell.angle_beta   90.00
_cell.angle_gamma   90.00
#
_symmetry.space_group_name_H-M   'P 1'
#
loop_
_entity.id
_entity.type
_entity.pdbx_description
1 polymer ?
#
loop_
_entity_poly.entity_id
_entity_poly.type
_entity_poly.pdbx_seq_one_letter_code
_entity_poly.pdbx_strand_id
1 'polypeptide(L)'
;MNFGFNWSAVPQWLWYLIAGVIGALLMLVIDIFVLGRWRRSQSSTKVSEYETRIAAFEREQADWKLKFGKLEADAKANADLLAGRDKELADLKLQIGNLRGEVDAGAKTRLGLTGDLKTKEGLLADLKAQLDKLTLDLNAEKSKGVNLTADLTKATAAVKTLEGDKGKLQGDLNAALKAKADAGVELDGLKAKLAKLQGDLDAALKAKADAGVELDGLKARFGKLDADFKAEQGKGVNLAAEIGKLTAAAGVSAGLTKALEGDKGKLKADLDAALKAKADAGLELDGLKAKLGKLQGELDAALKAKAEGPHPAEVAKFYADAQASAGLATDLQAKLDAALKERTALQTSLLARDNELGDLKVRLGGLQAQLDKAESAATSAKASASLMTNLQTESADLKLKLGKFETDASAAAKARADLEAKLAAANADANALRVKLDALTAANAKMAPIEEVNALRVRLGDFEARANTATADAAMWRTKIEGLEADKARLGETSDDLNARLGAALADAGMWRAKVEGLEAERAQLGNTSDDLNARLSAALADAAMWRNKHEEAATAKATAFASMESASSKDLADLRLKYDALKAEFNSVNEDRSRLGHELAATRDAHATDKSEVYTLVPALQGQLDKANQHIAALKADLDDDDEERDALKAEIAKLQAQLNAKVAPVTMAAGAAAVGLVDTPPKKRITKPRAAGDKTPYTLSCPQHLSDVKGIGTVFEGRLYAAGIGTYSELANTPREQLIKVLEVSGLQLERFDYAGIVADARRLATETNSEGRKWDSRKPDDFEPIDGIGFTFEKRLYDAGICTYGALIEAGDDELNEIVKPPKFRIPDYASWRAQARKLMGK
;
A
#
# COMPACT_ATOMS: atom_id res chain seq x y z
N MET A 1 -16.08 187.63 161.65
CA MET A 1 -16.02 188.74 162.63
C MET A 1 -14.60 189.26 162.67
N ASN A 2 -14.44 190.55 162.95
CA ASN A 2 -13.14 191.21 163.09
C ASN A 2 -12.35 190.65 164.29
N PHE A 3 -11.02 190.72 164.23
CA PHE A 3 -10.21 191.47 165.20
C PHE A 3 -8.83 191.74 164.58
N GLY A 4 -8.29 192.95 164.80
CA GLY A 4 -6.91 193.31 164.48
C GLY A 4 -6.09 193.43 165.77
N PHE A 5 -4.77 193.26 165.70
CA PHE A 5 -3.89 193.41 166.86
C PHE A 5 -2.55 194.06 166.53
N ASN A 6 -2.02 194.83 167.49
CA ASN A 6 -0.87 195.73 167.31
C ASN A 6 0.44 195.09 167.84
N TRP A 7 1.58 195.48 167.26
CA TRP A 7 2.91 194.89 167.54
C TRP A 7 3.89 195.93 168.10
N SER A 8 3.80 196.24 169.40
CA SER A 8 4.67 197.25 170.03
C SER A 8 5.17 196.93 171.45
N ALA A 9 5.06 195.68 171.94
CA ALA A 9 5.64 195.24 173.21
C ALA A 9 5.72 193.70 173.40
N VAL A 10 6.59 193.00 172.65
CA VAL A 10 7.01 191.61 173.02
C VAL A 10 8.54 191.49 172.88
N PRO A 11 9.28 190.84 173.80
CA PRO A 11 10.74 190.98 173.87
C PRO A 11 11.52 190.20 172.81
N GLN A 12 12.80 190.55 172.64
CA GLN A 12 13.72 189.96 171.66
C GLN A 12 13.85 188.44 171.70
N TRP A 13 13.58 187.76 172.83
CA TRP A 13 13.67 186.31 172.91
C TRP A 13 12.67 185.58 172.00
N LEU A 14 11.51 186.20 171.68
CA LEU A 14 10.55 185.62 170.75
C LEU A 14 11.11 185.52 169.33
N TRP A 15 11.95 186.46 168.91
CA TRP A 15 12.60 186.45 167.59
C TRP A 15 13.57 185.28 167.43
N TYR A 16 14.30 184.89 168.48
CA TYR A 16 15.15 183.69 168.44
C TYR A 16 14.34 182.40 168.32
N LEU A 17 13.17 182.34 168.96
CA LEU A 17 12.26 181.18 168.87
C LEU A 17 11.66 181.06 167.46
N ILE A 18 11.22 182.18 166.87
CA ILE A 18 10.75 182.26 165.48
C ILE A 18 11.87 181.85 164.49
N ALA A 19 13.09 182.35 164.68
CA ALA A 19 14.24 181.98 163.84
C ALA A 19 14.56 180.48 163.92
N GLY A 20 14.50 179.87 165.10
CA GLY A 20 14.69 178.42 165.29
C GLY A 20 13.65 177.57 164.55
N VAL A 21 12.37 177.97 164.61
CA VAL A 21 11.28 177.26 163.91
C VAL A 21 11.42 177.40 162.38
N ILE A 22 11.79 178.59 161.87
CA ILE A 22 12.03 178.80 160.44
C ILE A 22 13.23 177.95 159.95
N GLY A 23 14.31 177.85 160.74
CA GLY A 23 15.46 177.00 160.41
C GLY A 23 15.09 175.51 160.32
N ALA A 24 14.28 175.01 161.25
CA ALA A 24 13.82 173.63 161.24
C ALA A 24 12.91 173.31 160.03
N LEU A 25 12.00 174.24 159.67
CA LEU A 25 11.11 174.07 158.52
C LEU A 25 11.86 174.09 157.18
N LEU A 26 12.90 174.90 157.03
CA LEU A 26 13.71 174.96 155.81
C LEU A 26 14.46 173.64 155.54
N MET A 27 15.00 172.98 156.56
CA MET A 27 15.64 171.66 156.40
C MET A 27 14.63 170.60 155.90
N LEU A 28 13.43 170.57 156.49
CA LEU A 28 12.40 169.57 156.15
C LEU A 28 11.91 169.68 154.70
N VAL A 29 11.87 170.89 154.14
CA VAL A 29 11.51 171.12 152.72
C VAL A 29 12.59 170.60 151.76
N ILE A 30 13.87 170.68 152.14
CA ILE A 30 15.00 170.22 151.31
C ILE A 30 14.97 168.68 151.17
N ASP A 31 14.81 167.93 152.26
CA ASP A 31 14.76 166.46 152.25
C ASP A 31 13.63 165.92 151.36
N ILE A 32 12.43 166.51 151.46
CA ILE A 32 11.27 166.10 150.65
C ILE A 32 11.56 166.26 149.15
N PHE A 33 12.25 167.32 148.74
CA PHE A 33 12.53 167.56 147.32
C PHE A 33 13.56 166.59 146.75
N VAL A 34 14.60 166.24 147.52
CA VAL A 34 15.64 165.27 147.11
C VAL A 34 15.04 163.87 146.95
N LEU A 35 14.30 163.39 147.96
CA LEU A 35 13.60 162.08 147.92
C LEU A 35 12.55 162.01 146.80
N GLY A 36 11.84 163.12 146.54
CA GLY A 36 10.82 163.22 145.50
C GLY A 36 11.34 163.18 144.06
N ARG A 37 12.65 163.42 143.84
CA ARG A 37 13.30 163.33 142.52
C ARG A 37 13.81 161.91 142.23
N TRP A 38 14.42 161.23 143.20
CA TRP A 38 15.00 159.90 142.98
C TRP A 38 13.95 158.85 142.60
N ARG A 39 12.81 158.83 143.32
CA ARG A 39 11.77 157.78 143.16
C ARG A 39 11.11 157.75 141.77
N ARG A 40 11.10 158.86 141.04
CA ARG A 40 10.51 158.94 139.67
C ARG A 40 11.41 158.37 138.58
N SER A 41 12.71 158.15 138.84
CA SER A 41 13.63 157.62 137.83
C SER A 41 13.57 156.10 137.67
N GLN A 42 13.07 155.36 138.67
CA GLN A 42 13.04 153.88 138.65
C GLN A 42 11.75 153.27 138.05
N SER A 43 10.69 154.05 137.85
CA SER A 43 9.42 153.52 137.30
C SER A 43 9.45 153.38 135.78
N SER A 44 10.12 154.28 135.07
CA SER A 44 10.15 154.32 133.60
C SER A 44 10.80 153.07 132.99
N THR A 45 11.98 152.67 133.50
CA THR A 45 12.76 151.54 132.97
C THR A 45 12.02 150.20 133.06
N LYS A 46 11.23 149.97 134.12
CA LYS A 46 10.50 148.70 134.30
C LYS A 46 9.32 148.52 133.33
N VAL A 47 8.68 149.59 132.86
CA VAL A 47 7.56 149.47 131.92
C VAL A 47 8.06 148.98 130.56
N SER A 48 9.15 149.56 130.05
CA SER A 48 9.80 149.13 128.80
C SER A 48 10.27 147.67 128.84
N GLU A 49 10.75 147.19 129.99
CA GLU A 49 11.13 145.79 130.21
C GLU A 49 9.93 144.83 130.13
N TYR A 50 8.75 145.23 130.64
CA TYR A 50 7.55 144.41 130.52
C TYR A 50 6.97 144.40 129.10
N GLU A 51 6.94 145.55 128.41
CA GLU A 51 6.47 145.63 127.02
C GLU A 51 7.32 144.77 126.08
N THR A 52 8.65 144.80 126.22
CA THR A 52 9.55 143.95 125.43
C THR A 52 9.39 142.46 125.76
N ARG A 53 9.11 142.09 127.01
CA ARG A 53 8.80 140.71 127.40
C ARG A 53 7.44 140.22 126.89
N ILE A 54 6.42 141.07 126.84
CA ILE A 54 5.12 140.73 126.23
C ILE A 54 5.30 140.49 124.73
N ALA A 55 5.96 141.40 124.01
CA ALA A 55 6.25 141.24 122.58
C ALA A 55 7.16 140.03 122.27
N ALA A 56 7.99 139.59 123.22
CA ALA A 56 8.73 138.33 123.12
C ALA A 56 7.80 137.11 123.26
N PHE A 57 6.95 137.05 124.28
CA PHE A 57 5.99 135.97 124.47
C PHE A 57 4.95 135.88 123.33
N GLU A 58 4.54 136.99 122.74
CA GLU A 58 3.64 136.99 121.57
C GLU A 58 4.33 136.38 120.32
N ARG A 59 5.62 136.65 120.12
CA ARG A 59 6.43 136.00 119.07
C ARG A 59 6.63 134.51 119.35
N GLU A 60 6.88 134.12 120.59
CA GLU A 60 6.96 132.71 120.97
C GLU A 60 5.61 132.00 120.76
N GLN A 61 4.47 132.60 121.11
CA GLN A 61 3.16 132.04 120.82
C GLN A 61 2.88 131.93 119.31
N ALA A 62 3.32 132.90 118.50
CA ALA A 62 3.20 132.84 117.05
C ALA A 62 4.05 131.72 116.43
N ASP A 63 5.30 131.58 116.87
CA ASP A 63 6.21 130.50 116.45
C ASP A 63 5.71 129.12 116.92
N TRP A 64 5.21 128.99 118.15
CA TRP A 64 4.58 127.76 118.63
C TRP A 64 3.31 127.41 117.85
N LYS A 65 2.44 128.39 117.53
CA LYS A 65 1.29 128.15 116.64
C LYS A 65 1.72 127.68 115.25
N LEU A 66 2.78 128.25 114.69
CA LEU A 66 3.32 127.86 113.38
C LEU A 66 3.97 126.47 113.41
N LYS A 67 4.63 126.10 114.52
CA LYS A 67 5.15 124.74 114.78
C LYS A 67 4.02 123.72 114.93
N PHE A 68 2.96 124.04 115.69
CA PHE A 68 1.79 123.17 115.81
C PHE A 68 1.06 122.98 114.47
N GLY A 69 0.83 124.05 113.71
CA GLY A 69 0.22 123.97 112.38
C GLY A 69 1.05 123.14 111.37
N LYS A 70 2.38 123.17 111.48
CA LYS A 70 3.26 122.26 110.73
C LYS A 70 3.11 120.81 111.20
N LEU A 71 3.19 120.55 112.50
CA LEU A 71 3.02 119.20 113.06
C LEU A 71 1.64 118.59 112.74
N GLU A 72 0.58 119.39 112.70
CA GLU A 72 -0.76 118.96 112.30
C GLU A 72 -0.84 118.65 110.80
N ALA A 73 -0.21 119.48 109.95
CA ALA A 73 -0.08 119.21 108.51
C ALA A 73 0.77 117.95 108.22
N ASP A 74 1.90 117.78 108.93
CA ASP A 74 2.78 116.62 108.81
C ASP A 74 2.09 115.34 109.33
N ALA A 75 1.33 115.43 110.43
CA ALA A 75 0.52 114.32 110.94
C ALA A 75 -0.58 113.92 109.95
N LYS A 76 -1.25 114.90 109.33
CA LYS A 76 -2.24 114.65 108.28
C LYS A 76 -1.62 114.03 107.03
N ALA A 77 -0.50 114.56 106.55
CA ALA A 77 0.22 114.00 105.41
C ALA A 77 0.67 112.54 105.66
N ASN A 78 1.11 112.23 106.88
CA ASN A 78 1.41 110.85 107.28
C ASN A 78 0.16 109.96 107.35
N ALA A 79 -0.98 110.47 107.82
CA ALA A 79 -2.25 109.73 107.81
C ALA A 79 -2.74 109.45 106.37
N ASP A 80 -2.65 110.43 105.47
CA ASP A 80 -3.00 110.28 104.05
C ASP A 80 -2.05 109.28 103.34
N LEU A 81 -0.74 109.29 103.68
CA LEU A 81 0.23 108.30 103.20
C LEU A 81 -0.03 106.88 103.73
N LEU A 82 -0.46 106.74 104.99
CA LEU A 82 -0.84 105.44 105.57
C LEU A 82 -2.11 104.89 104.90
N ALA A 83 -3.13 105.73 104.71
CA ALA A 83 -4.34 105.35 103.98
C ALA A 83 -4.06 104.94 102.52
N GLY A 84 -3.11 105.61 101.87
CA GLY A 84 -2.59 105.21 100.55
C GLY A 84 -1.96 103.81 100.57
N ARG A 85 -1.06 103.55 101.52
CA ARG A 85 -0.40 102.25 101.69
C ARG A 85 -1.35 101.11 102.07
N ASP A 86 -2.33 101.37 102.94
CA ASP A 86 -3.36 100.37 103.28
C ASP A 86 -4.20 99.97 102.06
N LYS A 87 -4.46 100.92 101.16
CA LYS A 87 -5.12 100.64 99.87
C LYS A 87 -4.23 99.81 98.94
N GLU A 88 -2.97 100.20 98.75
CA GLU A 88 -1.99 99.40 97.97
C GLU A 88 -1.88 97.96 98.51
N LEU A 89 -1.85 97.81 99.83
CA LEU A 89 -1.75 96.52 100.52
C LEU A 89 -3.04 95.68 100.36
N ALA A 90 -4.22 96.32 100.31
CA ALA A 90 -5.47 95.66 99.97
C ALA A 90 -5.51 95.20 98.50
N ASP A 91 -5.11 96.05 97.56
CA ASP A 91 -5.06 95.71 96.13
C ASP A 91 -4.04 94.58 95.85
N LEU A 92 -2.86 94.61 96.49
CA LEU A 92 -1.87 93.53 96.43
C LEU A 92 -2.37 92.21 97.04
N LYS A 93 -3.11 92.25 98.16
CA LYS A 93 -3.77 91.04 98.71
C LYS A 93 -4.78 90.44 97.73
N LEU A 94 -5.54 91.28 97.03
CA LEU A 94 -6.50 90.85 96.01
C LEU A 94 -5.78 90.21 94.81
N GLN A 95 -4.70 90.83 94.32
CA GLN A 95 -3.86 90.26 93.26
C GLN A 95 -3.25 88.90 93.66
N ILE A 96 -2.72 88.76 94.88
CA ILE A 96 -2.20 87.49 95.40
C ILE A 96 -3.31 86.43 95.51
N GLY A 97 -4.52 86.82 95.89
CA GLY A 97 -5.69 85.95 95.91
C GLY A 97 -6.05 85.42 94.52
N ASN A 98 -6.12 86.31 93.53
CA ASN A 98 -6.40 85.94 92.13
C ASN A 98 -5.31 85.03 91.55
N LEU A 99 -4.03 85.39 91.72
CA LEU A 99 -2.89 84.61 91.25
C LEU A 99 -2.84 83.22 91.90
N ARG A 100 -3.19 83.09 93.19
CA ARG A 100 -3.36 81.76 93.81
C ARG A 100 -4.48 80.98 93.13
N GLY A 101 -5.65 81.60 92.90
CA GLY A 101 -6.77 80.95 92.21
C GLY A 101 -6.41 80.46 90.80
N GLU A 102 -5.66 81.26 90.04
CA GLU A 102 -5.13 80.90 88.71
C GLU A 102 -4.11 79.75 88.78
N VAL A 103 -3.20 79.78 89.76
CA VAL A 103 -2.22 78.70 89.98
C VAL A 103 -2.89 77.40 90.40
N ASP A 104 -3.87 77.44 91.30
CA ASP A 104 -4.63 76.27 91.77
C ASP A 104 -5.50 75.69 90.64
N ALA A 105 -6.14 76.54 89.83
CA ALA A 105 -6.85 76.12 88.63
C ALA A 105 -5.89 75.49 87.60
N GLY A 106 -4.75 76.13 87.33
CA GLY A 106 -3.72 75.62 86.42
C GLY A 106 -3.01 74.35 86.92
N ALA A 107 -2.98 74.11 88.23
CA ALA A 107 -2.54 72.85 88.83
C ALA A 107 -3.60 71.76 88.63
N LYS A 108 -4.89 72.07 88.90
CA LYS A 108 -6.01 71.15 88.69
C LYS A 108 -6.16 70.72 87.22
N THR A 109 -6.01 71.63 86.27
CA THR A 109 -6.00 71.32 84.83
C THR A 109 -4.81 70.45 84.45
N ARG A 110 -3.60 70.70 84.99
CA ARG A 110 -2.43 69.83 84.76
C ARG A 110 -2.60 68.43 85.35
N LEU A 111 -3.23 68.29 86.51
CA LEU A 111 -3.58 66.98 87.08
C LEU A 111 -4.59 66.22 86.20
N GLY A 112 -5.61 66.90 85.67
CA GLY A 112 -6.54 66.33 84.69
C GLY A 112 -5.82 65.82 83.44
N LEU A 113 -5.05 66.69 82.78
CA LEU A 113 -4.27 66.34 81.58
C LEU A 113 -3.26 65.20 81.83
N THR A 114 -2.71 65.08 83.04
CA THR A 114 -1.82 63.97 83.44
C THR A 114 -2.60 62.65 83.55
N GLY A 115 -3.82 62.69 84.09
CA GLY A 115 -4.74 61.54 84.11
C GLY A 115 -5.19 61.11 82.71
N ASP A 116 -5.53 62.07 81.85
CA ASP A 116 -5.87 61.83 80.45
C ASP A 116 -4.70 61.21 79.69
N LEU A 117 -3.50 61.77 79.82
CA LEU A 117 -2.30 61.26 79.17
C LEU A 117 -1.99 59.82 79.60
N LYS A 118 -2.02 59.52 80.91
CA LYS A 118 -1.86 58.14 81.42
C LYS A 118 -2.94 57.18 80.90
N THR A 119 -4.15 57.68 80.68
CA THR A 119 -5.24 56.89 80.07
C THR A 119 -4.98 56.63 78.58
N LYS A 120 -4.41 57.59 77.85
CA LYS A 120 -3.97 57.41 76.45
C LYS A 120 -2.77 56.46 76.34
N GLU A 121 -1.83 56.50 77.27
CA GLU A 121 -0.71 55.54 77.35
C GLU A 121 -1.21 54.11 77.54
N GLY A 122 -2.19 53.88 78.43
CA GLY A 122 -2.83 52.58 78.61
C GLY A 122 -3.51 52.07 77.33
N LEU A 123 -4.33 52.91 76.69
CA LEU A 123 -4.98 52.59 75.42
C LEU A 123 -3.98 52.30 74.29
N LEU A 124 -2.82 52.98 74.27
CA LEU A 124 -1.77 52.75 73.28
C LEU A 124 -1.04 51.42 73.54
N ALA A 125 -0.84 51.04 74.80
CA ALA A 125 -0.30 49.73 75.17
C ALA A 125 -1.26 48.59 74.77
N ASP A 126 -2.57 48.74 75.06
CA ASP A 126 -3.59 47.76 74.65
C ASP A 126 -3.68 47.64 73.11
N LEU A 127 -3.67 48.76 72.39
CA LEU A 127 -3.70 48.77 70.93
C LEU A 127 -2.44 48.12 70.33
N LYS A 128 -1.28 48.29 70.97
CA LYS A 128 -0.05 47.60 70.58
C LYS A 128 -0.15 46.09 70.83
N ALA A 129 -0.64 45.66 71.99
CA ALA A 129 -0.84 44.25 72.29
C ALA A 129 -1.82 43.57 71.30
N GLN A 130 -2.86 44.29 70.86
CA GLN A 130 -3.77 43.83 69.80
C GLN A 130 -3.06 43.72 68.44
N LEU A 131 -2.19 44.68 68.07
CA LEU A 131 -1.42 44.65 66.84
C LEU A 131 -0.38 43.51 66.83
N ASP A 132 0.32 43.29 67.94
CA ASP A 132 1.28 42.19 68.11
C ASP A 132 0.56 40.83 68.01
N LYS A 133 -0.63 40.69 68.60
CA LYS A 133 -1.48 39.50 68.45
C LYS A 133 -1.95 39.29 67.02
N LEU A 134 -2.50 40.32 66.36
CA LEU A 134 -2.94 40.24 64.95
C LEU A 134 -1.78 39.86 64.01
N THR A 135 -0.55 40.29 64.34
CA THR A 135 0.66 39.91 63.60
C THR A 135 1.01 38.43 63.77
N LEU A 136 0.84 37.87 64.97
CA LEU A 136 0.99 36.43 65.22
C LEU A 136 -0.10 35.61 64.51
N ASP A 137 -1.36 36.00 64.64
CA ASP A 137 -2.51 35.33 64.01
C ASP A 137 -2.37 35.35 62.47
N LEU A 138 -1.97 36.48 61.88
CA LEU A 138 -1.70 36.61 60.44
C LEU A 138 -0.53 35.73 59.97
N ASN A 139 0.53 35.59 60.76
CA ASN A 139 1.66 34.73 60.41
C ASN A 139 1.32 33.24 60.57
N ALA A 140 0.45 32.89 61.53
CA ALA A 140 -0.11 31.54 61.62
C ALA A 140 -0.96 31.20 60.39
N GLU A 141 -1.86 32.08 59.94
CA GLU A 141 -2.64 31.86 58.71
C GLU A 141 -1.78 31.78 57.45
N LYS A 142 -0.72 32.61 57.32
CA LYS A 142 0.27 32.46 56.23
C LYS A 142 0.90 31.06 56.23
N SER A 143 1.27 30.53 57.40
CA SER A 143 1.85 29.18 57.50
C SER A 143 0.86 28.07 57.09
N LYS A 144 -0.43 28.22 57.44
CA LYS A 144 -1.50 27.32 56.95
C LYS A 144 -1.66 27.43 55.43
N GLY A 145 -1.62 28.64 54.87
CA GLY A 145 -1.67 28.86 53.42
C GLY A 145 -0.52 28.20 52.66
N VAL A 146 0.71 28.22 53.20
CA VAL A 146 1.86 27.49 52.64
C VAL A 146 1.62 25.97 52.67
N ASN A 147 1.14 25.43 53.79
CA ASN A 147 0.83 24.00 53.91
C ASN A 147 -0.28 23.57 52.93
N LEU A 148 -1.38 24.33 52.84
CA LEU A 148 -2.46 24.10 51.88
C LEU A 148 -1.97 24.17 50.43
N THR A 149 -1.03 25.07 50.12
CA THR A 149 -0.40 25.15 48.79
C THR A 149 0.46 23.92 48.49
N ALA A 150 1.21 23.43 49.47
CA ALA A 150 2.01 22.20 49.35
C ALA A 150 1.10 20.97 49.17
N ASP A 151 -0.01 20.86 49.91
CA ASP A 151 -0.95 19.75 49.79
C ASP A 151 -1.78 19.80 48.51
N LEU A 152 -2.17 21.00 48.04
CA LEU A 152 -2.74 21.20 46.71
C LEU A 152 -1.77 20.78 45.60
N THR A 153 -0.46 21.06 45.76
CA THR A 153 0.58 20.63 44.81
C THR A 153 0.71 19.10 44.79
N LYS A 154 0.71 18.43 45.95
CA LYS A 154 0.69 16.96 46.05
C LYS A 154 -0.57 16.36 45.40
N ALA A 155 -1.74 16.93 45.67
CA ALA A 155 -3.01 16.50 45.11
C ALA A 155 -3.02 16.64 43.57
N THR A 156 -2.51 17.76 43.05
CA THR A 156 -2.37 18.00 41.60
C THR A 156 -1.44 16.97 40.94
N ALA A 157 -0.31 16.65 41.58
CA ALA A 157 0.59 15.59 41.10
C ALA A 157 -0.07 14.21 41.13
N ALA A 158 -0.82 13.88 42.18
CA ALA A 158 -1.56 12.62 42.29
C ALA A 158 -2.67 12.49 41.23
N VAL A 159 -3.43 13.57 40.96
CA VAL A 159 -4.42 13.61 39.88
C VAL A 159 -3.75 13.35 38.53
N LYS A 160 -2.62 14.00 38.23
CA LYS A 160 -1.87 13.78 36.99
C LYS A 160 -1.36 12.34 36.84
N THR A 161 -1.00 11.67 37.94
CA THR A 161 -0.67 10.23 37.93
C THR A 161 -1.89 9.38 37.60
N LEU A 162 -3.03 9.64 38.25
CA LEU A 162 -4.30 8.94 38.01
C LEU A 162 -4.83 9.15 36.59
N GLU A 163 -4.61 10.32 35.98
CA GLU A 163 -4.91 10.57 34.57
C GLU A 163 -4.04 9.72 33.64
N GLY A 164 -2.75 9.59 33.94
CA GLY A 164 -1.83 8.71 33.21
C GLY A 164 -2.21 7.23 33.31
N ASP A 165 -2.55 6.75 34.50
CA ASP A 165 -2.97 5.36 34.72
C ASP A 165 -4.37 5.08 34.16
N LYS A 166 -5.29 6.05 34.17
CA LYS A 166 -6.55 5.99 33.42
C LYS A 166 -6.28 5.84 31.91
N GLY A 167 -5.31 6.58 31.37
CA GLY A 167 -4.88 6.45 29.97
C GLY A 167 -4.36 5.05 29.63
N LYS A 168 -3.53 4.45 30.50
CA LYS A 168 -3.08 3.04 30.36
C LYS A 168 -4.27 2.08 30.37
N LEU A 169 -5.14 2.18 31.39
CA LEU A 169 -6.31 1.30 31.54
C LEU A 169 -7.28 1.41 30.34
N GLN A 170 -7.40 2.57 29.71
CA GLN A 170 -8.14 2.73 28.45
C GLN A 170 -7.44 2.04 27.26
N GLY A 171 -6.11 2.11 27.19
CA GLY A 171 -5.30 1.36 26.23
C GLY A 171 -5.43 -0.16 26.40
N ASP A 172 -5.27 -0.65 27.63
CA ASP A 172 -5.37 -2.07 28.00
C ASP A 172 -6.80 -2.61 27.73
N LEU A 173 -7.84 -1.83 28.05
CA LEU A 173 -9.22 -2.17 27.74
C LEU A 173 -9.46 -2.26 26.23
N ASN A 174 -8.94 -1.32 25.44
CA ASN A 174 -9.06 -1.36 23.99
C ASN A 174 -8.29 -2.56 23.38
N ALA A 175 -7.11 -2.89 23.92
CA ALA A 175 -6.36 -4.08 23.53
C ALA A 175 -7.12 -5.38 23.87
N ALA A 176 -7.73 -5.46 25.06
CA ALA A 176 -8.56 -6.60 25.47
C ALA A 176 -9.84 -6.74 24.64
N LEU A 177 -10.49 -5.62 24.29
CA LEU A 177 -11.65 -5.61 23.39
C LEU A 177 -11.27 -6.07 21.98
N LYS A 178 -10.10 -5.67 21.46
CA LYS A 178 -9.58 -6.16 20.19
C LYS A 178 -9.28 -7.66 20.25
N ALA A 179 -8.54 -8.12 21.26
CA ALA A 179 -8.22 -9.54 21.43
C ALA A 179 -9.49 -10.42 21.57
N LYS A 180 -10.55 -9.89 22.18
CA LYS A 180 -11.88 -10.54 22.23
C LYS A 180 -12.55 -10.62 20.85
N ALA A 181 -12.40 -9.60 20.01
CA ALA A 181 -12.92 -9.61 18.63
C ALA A 181 -12.11 -10.59 17.75
N ASP A 182 -10.78 -10.55 17.84
CA ASP A 182 -9.88 -11.45 17.12
C ASP A 182 -10.17 -12.93 17.49
N ALA A 183 -10.32 -13.24 18.79
CA ALA A 183 -10.74 -14.57 19.26
C ALA A 183 -12.17 -14.97 18.84
N GLY A 184 -13.05 -13.99 18.59
CA GLY A 184 -14.38 -14.23 18.01
C GLY A 184 -14.29 -14.70 16.55
N VAL A 185 -13.40 -14.10 15.76
CA VAL A 185 -13.13 -14.52 14.37
C VAL A 185 -12.49 -15.92 14.34
N GLU A 186 -11.57 -16.23 15.27
CA GLU A 186 -11.03 -17.59 15.42
C GLU A 186 -12.12 -18.60 15.78
N LEU A 187 -13.02 -18.27 16.72
CA LEU A 187 -14.13 -19.13 17.12
C LEU A 187 -15.08 -19.42 15.95
N ASP A 188 -15.42 -18.43 15.13
CA ASP A 188 -16.29 -18.61 13.98
C ASP A 188 -15.57 -19.37 12.83
N GLY A 189 -14.27 -19.17 12.66
CA GLY A 189 -13.44 -20.00 11.79
C GLY A 189 -13.36 -21.46 12.24
N LEU A 190 -13.33 -21.72 13.55
CA LEU A 190 -13.40 -23.07 14.13
C LEU A 190 -14.79 -23.70 13.97
N LYS A 191 -15.89 -22.95 14.16
CA LYS A 191 -17.25 -23.41 13.84
C LYS A 191 -17.40 -23.79 12.37
N ALA A 192 -16.86 -22.99 11.45
CA ALA A 192 -16.89 -23.28 10.02
C ALA A 192 -16.10 -24.57 9.67
N LYS A 193 -14.92 -24.77 10.28
CA LYS A 193 -14.16 -26.02 10.17
C LYS A 193 -14.93 -27.21 10.75
N LEU A 194 -15.58 -27.07 11.90
CA LEU A 194 -16.38 -28.12 12.52
C LEU A 194 -17.57 -28.51 11.64
N ALA A 195 -18.34 -27.54 11.13
CA ALA A 195 -19.46 -27.78 10.23
C ALA A 195 -19.00 -28.48 8.93
N LYS A 196 -17.83 -28.10 8.39
CA LYS A 196 -17.23 -28.81 7.25
C LYS A 196 -16.86 -30.25 7.61
N LEU A 197 -16.20 -30.48 8.75
CA LEU A 197 -15.83 -31.83 9.21
C LEU A 197 -17.06 -32.72 9.47
N GLN A 198 -18.19 -32.15 9.93
CA GLN A 198 -19.45 -32.87 10.05
C GLN A 198 -20.00 -33.27 8.67
N GLY A 199 -20.00 -32.36 7.69
CA GLY A 199 -20.41 -32.69 6.31
C GLY A 199 -19.49 -33.71 5.63
N ASP A 200 -18.17 -33.60 5.83
CA ASP A 200 -17.18 -34.56 5.33
C ASP A 200 -17.37 -35.95 6.02
N LEU A 201 -17.73 -35.98 7.31
CA LEU A 201 -18.05 -37.20 8.05
C LEU A 201 -19.35 -37.87 7.58
N ASP A 202 -20.43 -37.09 7.38
CA ASP A 202 -21.70 -37.61 6.86
C ASP A 202 -21.54 -38.15 5.43
N ALA A 203 -20.74 -37.48 4.60
CA ALA A 203 -20.36 -37.96 3.28
C ALA A 203 -19.55 -39.27 3.35
N ALA A 204 -18.61 -39.40 4.29
CA ALA A 204 -17.85 -40.63 4.51
C ALA A 204 -18.71 -41.79 5.06
N LEU A 205 -19.66 -41.50 5.94
CA LEU A 205 -20.64 -42.48 6.45
C LEU A 205 -21.57 -42.96 5.32
N LYS A 206 -22.02 -42.06 4.45
CA LYS A 206 -22.79 -42.41 3.26
C LYS A 206 -21.97 -43.27 2.28
N ALA A 207 -20.75 -42.84 1.94
CA ALA A 207 -19.86 -43.62 1.07
C ALA A 207 -19.55 -45.02 1.63
N LYS A 208 -19.46 -45.16 2.96
CA LYS A 208 -19.34 -46.47 3.64
C LYS A 208 -20.60 -47.33 3.50
N ALA A 209 -21.79 -46.74 3.56
CA ALA A 209 -23.05 -47.45 3.33
C ALA A 209 -23.18 -47.90 1.87
N ASP A 210 -22.89 -47.00 0.91
CA ASP A 210 -22.91 -47.28 -0.52
C ASP A 210 -21.90 -48.41 -0.87
N ALA A 211 -20.69 -48.39 -0.29
CA ALA A 211 -19.70 -49.46 -0.42
C ALA A 211 -20.14 -50.79 0.21
N GLY A 212 -20.98 -50.76 1.25
CA GLY A 212 -21.62 -51.95 1.81
C GLY A 212 -22.60 -52.59 0.81
N VAL A 213 -23.40 -51.77 0.13
CA VAL A 213 -24.32 -52.22 -0.93
C VAL A 213 -23.56 -52.79 -2.13
N GLU A 214 -22.46 -52.16 -2.57
CA GLU A 214 -21.60 -52.74 -3.61
C GLU A 214 -20.96 -54.07 -3.17
N LEU A 215 -20.51 -54.17 -1.91
CA LEU A 215 -19.92 -55.41 -1.37
C LEU A 215 -20.94 -56.56 -1.34
N ASP A 216 -22.18 -56.31 -0.95
CA ASP A 216 -23.23 -57.33 -0.93
C ASP A 216 -23.71 -57.69 -2.36
N GLY A 217 -23.74 -56.73 -3.27
CA GLY A 217 -23.92 -56.97 -4.71
C GLY A 217 -22.79 -57.82 -5.32
N LEU A 218 -21.54 -57.60 -4.90
CA LEU A 218 -20.37 -58.40 -5.28
C LEU A 218 -20.46 -59.83 -4.72
N LYS A 219 -20.83 -60.01 -3.43
CA LYS A 219 -21.08 -61.34 -2.84
C LYS A 219 -22.16 -62.10 -3.61
N ALA A 220 -23.28 -61.46 -3.95
CA ALA A 220 -24.36 -62.07 -4.73
C ALA A 220 -23.89 -62.48 -6.14
N ARG A 221 -23.11 -61.64 -6.82
CA ARG A 221 -22.48 -61.98 -8.11
C ARG A 221 -21.50 -63.15 -7.99
N PHE A 222 -20.70 -63.20 -6.92
CA PHE A 222 -19.73 -64.28 -6.69
C PHE A 222 -20.43 -65.62 -6.39
N GLY A 223 -21.49 -65.62 -5.59
CA GLY A 223 -22.32 -66.79 -5.33
C GLY A 223 -23.03 -67.30 -6.60
N LYS A 224 -23.48 -66.40 -7.48
CA LYS A 224 -23.98 -66.81 -8.80
C LYS A 224 -22.87 -67.42 -9.67
N LEU A 225 -21.67 -66.81 -9.69
CA LEU A 225 -20.55 -67.30 -10.50
C LEU A 225 -20.08 -68.70 -10.06
N ASP A 226 -20.07 -68.99 -8.76
CA ASP A 226 -19.79 -70.32 -8.21
C ASP A 226 -20.87 -71.35 -8.60
N ALA A 227 -22.15 -70.97 -8.59
CA ALA A 227 -23.24 -71.81 -9.07
C ALA A 227 -23.17 -72.08 -10.58
N ASP A 228 -22.92 -71.04 -11.39
CA ASP A 228 -22.74 -71.14 -12.85
C ASP A 228 -21.51 -72.03 -13.18
N PHE A 229 -20.40 -71.88 -12.45
CA PHE A 229 -19.19 -72.71 -12.61
C PHE A 229 -19.42 -74.19 -12.25
N LYS A 230 -20.17 -74.47 -11.17
CA LYS A 230 -20.56 -75.83 -10.78
C LYS A 230 -21.49 -76.47 -11.81
N ALA A 231 -22.41 -75.71 -12.40
CA ALA A 231 -23.24 -76.18 -13.51
C ALA A 231 -22.38 -76.53 -14.74
N GLU A 232 -21.36 -75.73 -15.06
CA GLU A 232 -20.47 -75.99 -16.21
C GLU A 232 -19.55 -77.20 -15.99
N GLN A 233 -19.08 -77.43 -14.76
CA GLN A 233 -18.42 -78.70 -14.40
C GLN A 233 -19.36 -79.89 -14.60
N GLY A 234 -20.64 -79.77 -14.20
CA GLY A 234 -21.66 -80.79 -14.45
C GLY A 234 -21.87 -81.12 -15.93
N LYS A 235 -21.86 -80.10 -16.81
CA LYS A 235 -21.86 -80.31 -18.26
C LYS A 235 -20.58 -81.00 -18.74
N GLY A 236 -19.42 -80.64 -18.22
CA GLY A 236 -18.14 -81.29 -18.52
C GLY A 236 -18.13 -82.78 -18.19
N VAL A 237 -18.73 -83.18 -17.06
CA VAL A 237 -18.91 -84.59 -16.69
C VAL A 237 -19.85 -85.33 -17.65
N ASN A 238 -20.96 -84.71 -18.08
CA ASN A 238 -21.84 -85.28 -19.10
C ASN A 238 -21.15 -85.44 -20.46
N LEU A 239 -20.37 -84.44 -20.90
CA LEU A 239 -19.60 -84.51 -22.14
C LEU A 239 -18.53 -85.61 -22.08
N ALA A 240 -17.85 -85.77 -20.95
CA ALA A 240 -16.92 -86.89 -20.74
C ALA A 240 -17.63 -88.26 -20.82
N ALA A 241 -18.86 -88.37 -20.32
CA ALA A 241 -19.67 -89.58 -20.44
C ALA A 241 -20.15 -89.85 -21.88
N GLU A 242 -20.45 -88.81 -22.67
CA GLU A 242 -20.76 -88.96 -24.11
C GLU A 242 -19.53 -89.34 -24.94
N ILE A 243 -18.37 -88.71 -24.69
CA ILE A 243 -17.08 -89.12 -25.27
C ILE A 243 -16.78 -90.59 -24.92
N GLY A 244 -17.06 -91.03 -23.69
CA GLY A 244 -16.95 -92.43 -23.29
C GLY A 244 -17.86 -93.37 -24.12
N LYS A 245 -19.13 -92.99 -24.33
CA LYS A 245 -20.07 -93.76 -25.19
C LYS A 245 -19.62 -93.82 -26.65
N LEU A 246 -19.16 -92.69 -27.21
CA LEU A 246 -18.66 -92.61 -28.58
C LEU A 246 -17.37 -93.42 -28.76
N THR A 247 -16.47 -93.39 -27.77
CA THR A 247 -15.25 -94.22 -27.76
C THR A 247 -15.59 -95.71 -27.70
N ALA A 248 -16.58 -96.11 -26.90
CA ALA A 248 -17.07 -97.48 -26.88
C ALA A 248 -17.69 -97.90 -28.23
N ALA A 249 -18.47 -97.03 -28.88
CA ALA A 249 -19.02 -97.27 -30.21
C ALA A 249 -17.92 -97.42 -31.29
N ALA A 250 -16.86 -96.62 -31.21
CA ALA A 250 -15.67 -96.75 -32.07
C ALA A 250 -14.90 -98.06 -31.81
N GLY A 251 -14.87 -98.54 -30.56
CA GLY A 251 -14.34 -99.86 -30.22
C GLY A 251 -15.17 -101.00 -30.84
N VAL A 252 -16.50 -100.88 -30.84
CA VAL A 252 -17.41 -101.85 -31.48
C VAL A 252 -17.23 -101.87 -33.00
N SER A 253 -17.12 -100.71 -33.66
CA SER A 253 -16.90 -100.67 -35.11
C SER A 253 -15.53 -101.22 -35.52
N ALA A 254 -14.46 -100.95 -34.75
CA ALA A 254 -13.15 -101.58 -34.95
C ALA A 254 -13.20 -103.11 -34.78
N GLY A 255 -13.98 -103.61 -33.81
CA GLY A 255 -14.27 -105.04 -33.65
C GLY A 255 -15.00 -105.64 -34.86
N LEU A 256 -15.98 -104.92 -35.40
CA LEU A 256 -16.74 -105.32 -36.60
C LEU A 256 -15.83 -105.41 -37.84
N THR A 257 -14.96 -104.43 -38.06
CA THR A 257 -13.96 -104.45 -39.14
C THR A 257 -13.04 -105.66 -39.04
N LYS A 258 -12.59 -106.00 -37.82
CA LYS A 258 -11.73 -107.18 -37.59
C LYS A 258 -12.46 -108.51 -37.83
N ALA A 259 -13.77 -108.58 -37.55
CA ALA A 259 -14.60 -109.74 -37.90
C ALA A 259 -14.73 -109.89 -39.43
N LEU A 260 -15.05 -108.81 -40.15
CA LEU A 260 -15.14 -108.79 -41.61
C LEU A 260 -13.82 -109.15 -42.30
N GLU A 261 -12.68 -108.74 -41.75
CA GLU A 261 -11.34 -109.16 -42.23
C GLU A 261 -11.11 -110.67 -42.04
N GLY A 262 -11.62 -111.25 -40.94
CA GLY A 262 -11.61 -112.68 -40.68
C GLY A 262 -12.50 -113.48 -41.63
N ASP A 263 -13.75 -113.02 -41.85
CA ASP A 263 -14.68 -113.65 -42.78
C ASP A 263 -14.20 -113.56 -44.24
N LYS A 264 -13.55 -112.46 -44.62
CA LYS A 264 -12.83 -112.30 -45.89
C LYS A 264 -11.69 -113.32 -46.05
N GLY A 265 -10.95 -113.61 -44.98
CA GLY A 265 -9.94 -114.69 -44.95
C GLY A 265 -10.58 -116.08 -45.11
N LYS A 266 -11.75 -116.29 -44.49
CA LYS A 266 -12.54 -117.52 -44.58
C LYS A 266 -13.06 -117.76 -46.00
N LEU A 267 -13.70 -116.75 -46.61
CA LEU A 267 -14.18 -116.78 -47.99
C LEU A 267 -13.05 -117.07 -48.99
N LYS A 268 -11.83 -116.58 -48.71
CA LYS A 268 -10.65 -116.91 -49.52
C LYS A 268 -10.26 -118.39 -49.37
N ALA A 269 -10.26 -118.94 -48.16
CA ALA A 269 -9.99 -120.37 -47.94
C ALA A 269 -11.05 -121.26 -48.60
N ASP A 270 -12.33 -120.89 -48.52
CA ASP A 270 -13.43 -121.60 -49.18
C ASP A 270 -13.32 -121.53 -50.71
N LEU A 271 -12.88 -120.38 -51.27
CA LEU A 271 -12.60 -120.22 -52.70
C LEU A 271 -11.40 -121.06 -53.16
N ASP A 272 -10.29 -121.06 -52.41
CA ASP A 272 -9.11 -121.86 -52.72
C ASP A 272 -9.44 -123.38 -52.59
N ALA A 273 -10.31 -123.77 -51.66
CA ALA A 273 -10.85 -125.13 -51.55
C ALA A 273 -11.78 -125.50 -52.71
N ALA A 274 -12.65 -124.59 -53.16
CA ALA A 274 -13.51 -124.80 -54.34
C ALA A 274 -12.69 -124.90 -55.63
N LEU A 275 -11.58 -124.15 -55.76
CA LEU A 275 -10.63 -124.27 -56.86
C LEU A 275 -9.90 -125.63 -56.83
N LYS A 276 -9.56 -126.14 -55.64
CA LYS A 276 -9.01 -127.49 -55.50
C LYS A 276 -10.04 -128.57 -55.88
N ALA A 277 -11.26 -128.50 -55.38
CA ALA A 277 -12.34 -129.43 -55.75
C ALA A 277 -12.63 -129.40 -57.28
N LYS A 278 -12.49 -128.24 -57.93
CA LYS A 278 -12.56 -128.10 -59.40
C LYS A 278 -11.39 -128.78 -60.13
N ALA A 279 -10.20 -128.82 -59.54
CA ALA A 279 -9.06 -129.56 -60.09
C ALA A 279 -9.24 -131.07 -59.93
N ASP A 280 -9.70 -131.51 -58.75
CA ASP A 280 -10.01 -132.93 -58.48
C ASP A 280 -11.14 -133.44 -59.40
N ALA A 281 -12.18 -132.63 -59.63
CA ALA A 281 -13.22 -132.91 -60.62
C ALA A 281 -12.71 -132.92 -62.08
N GLY A 282 -11.59 -132.25 -62.37
CA GLY A 282 -10.90 -132.34 -63.66
C GLY A 282 -10.26 -133.71 -63.89
N LEU A 283 -9.72 -134.32 -62.84
CA LEU A 283 -9.18 -135.69 -62.88
C LEU A 283 -10.30 -136.72 -63.05
N GLU A 284 -11.45 -136.53 -62.39
CA GLU A 284 -12.65 -137.34 -62.67
C GLU A 284 -13.15 -137.15 -64.11
N LEU A 285 -13.12 -135.92 -64.66
CA LEU A 285 -13.51 -135.65 -66.04
C LEU A 285 -12.66 -136.44 -67.05
N ASP A 286 -11.35 -136.53 -66.84
CA ASP A 286 -10.47 -137.34 -67.71
C ASP A 286 -10.68 -138.85 -67.52
N GLY A 287 -10.94 -139.30 -66.28
CA GLY A 287 -11.40 -140.67 -66.01
C GLY A 287 -12.76 -141.00 -66.64
N LEU A 288 -13.63 -140.01 -66.81
CA LEU A 288 -14.91 -140.11 -67.51
C LEU A 288 -14.75 -140.07 -69.03
N LYS A 289 -13.81 -139.29 -69.60
CA LYS A 289 -13.46 -139.34 -71.04
C LYS A 289 -12.97 -140.74 -71.45
N ALA A 290 -12.18 -141.40 -70.60
CA ALA A 290 -11.75 -142.78 -70.84
C ALA A 290 -12.92 -143.80 -70.86
N LYS A 291 -14.02 -143.52 -70.13
CA LYS A 291 -15.27 -144.30 -70.19
C LYS A 291 -16.15 -143.88 -71.37
N LEU A 292 -16.16 -142.59 -71.72
CA LEU A 292 -16.91 -142.03 -72.85
C LEU A 292 -16.46 -142.65 -74.18
N GLY A 293 -15.16 -142.78 -74.42
CA GLY A 293 -14.62 -143.46 -75.61
C GLY A 293 -15.02 -144.94 -75.72
N LYS A 294 -15.45 -145.57 -74.61
CA LYS A 294 -15.99 -146.93 -74.60
C LYS A 294 -17.50 -146.95 -74.89
N LEU A 295 -18.24 -145.99 -74.35
CA LEU A 295 -19.68 -145.82 -74.60
C LEU A 295 -19.99 -145.24 -75.98
N GLN A 296 -19.07 -144.50 -76.62
CA GLN A 296 -19.30 -143.94 -77.96
C GLN A 296 -19.43 -145.02 -79.05
N GLY A 297 -18.79 -146.18 -78.89
CA GLY A 297 -19.02 -147.34 -79.77
C GLY A 297 -20.39 -148.01 -79.58
N GLU A 298 -21.08 -147.71 -78.49
CA GLU A 298 -22.44 -148.21 -78.18
C GLU A 298 -23.51 -147.12 -78.46
N LEU A 299 -23.11 -145.84 -78.54
CA LEU A 299 -23.99 -144.70 -78.77
C LEU A 299 -24.34 -144.47 -80.25
N ASP A 300 -23.45 -144.83 -81.19
CA ASP A 300 -23.75 -144.78 -82.64
C ASP A 300 -24.96 -145.64 -83.04
N ALA A 301 -25.39 -146.58 -82.18
CA ALA A 301 -26.57 -147.41 -82.37
C ALA A 301 -27.90 -146.78 -81.89
N ALA A 302 -27.88 -145.69 -81.11
CA ALA A 302 -29.05 -145.22 -80.37
C ALA A 302 -29.25 -143.69 -80.36
N LEU A 303 -30.25 -143.23 -81.14
CA LEU A 303 -30.84 -141.87 -81.13
C LEU A 303 -29.91 -140.74 -81.63
N LYS A 304 -30.13 -140.08 -82.78
CA LYS A 304 -31.20 -140.15 -83.79
C LYS A 304 -32.63 -139.79 -83.33
N ALA A 305 -32.77 -138.92 -82.31
CA ALA A 305 -34.05 -138.26 -81.96
C ALA A 305 -33.87 -136.80 -81.46
N LYS A 306 -34.80 -135.94 -81.88
CA LYS A 306 -34.92 -134.45 -81.78
C LYS A 306 -34.60 -133.69 -80.46
N ALA A 307 -33.85 -132.59 -80.62
CA ALA A 307 -34.23 -131.15 -80.49
C ALA A 307 -34.46 -130.38 -79.14
N GLU A 308 -33.83 -129.17 -79.09
CA GLU A 308 -34.29 -127.84 -78.57
C GLU A 308 -34.43 -127.47 -77.06
N GLY A 309 -33.97 -126.25 -76.68
CA GLY A 309 -34.36 -125.51 -75.44
C GLY A 309 -33.26 -124.77 -74.62
N PRO A 310 -33.31 -123.42 -74.40
CA PRO A 310 -32.29 -122.64 -73.63
C PRO A 310 -32.81 -121.77 -72.45
N HIS A 311 -31.91 -121.23 -71.57
CA HIS A 311 -31.93 -119.93 -70.81
C HIS A 311 -30.95 -119.93 -69.55
N PRO A 312 -30.88 -118.96 -68.59
CA PRO A 312 -29.86 -117.89 -68.61
C PRO A 312 -29.21 -117.46 -67.25
N ALA A 313 -27.87 -117.46 -67.09
CA ALA A 313 -27.25 -117.23 -65.77
C ALA A 313 -26.58 -115.85 -65.51
N GLU A 314 -25.97 -115.19 -66.51
CA GLU A 314 -24.93 -114.18 -66.22
C GLU A 314 -25.43 -112.75 -65.92
N VAL A 315 -26.65 -112.41 -66.31
CA VAL A 315 -27.20 -111.04 -66.13
C VAL A 315 -27.43 -110.68 -64.66
N ALA A 316 -27.71 -111.67 -63.80
CA ALA A 316 -28.08 -111.45 -62.41
C ALA A 316 -26.95 -110.86 -61.54
N LYS A 317 -25.68 -111.00 -61.94
CA LYS A 317 -24.54 -110.62 -61.09
C LYS A 317 -24.21 -109.13 -61.16
N PHE A 318 -24.33 -108.50 -62.33
CA PHE A 318 -23.99 -107.08 -62.54
C PHE A 318 -24.92 -106.09 -61.83
N TYR A 319 -26.15 -106.50 -61.48
CA TYR A 319 -27.13 -105.60 -60.85
C TYR A 319 -26.89 -105.40 -59.34
N ALA A 320 -26.20 -106.33 -58.68
CA ALA A 320 -25.90 -106.26 -57.24
C ALA A 320 -24.77 -105.27 -56.94
N ASP A 321 -23.66 -105.35 -57.67
CA ASP A 321 -22.47 -104.51 -57.44
C ASP A 321 -22.76 -103.01 -57.68
N ALA A 322 -23.75 -102.69 -58.53
CA ALA A 322 -24.21 -101.33 -58.78
C ALA A 322 -25.01 -100.71 -57.61
N GLN A 323 -25.64 -101.51 -56.74
CA GLN A 323 -26.36 -101.00 -55.57
C GLN A 323 -25.42 -100.74 -54.38
N ALA A 324 -24.32 -101.50 -54.26
CA ALA A 324 -23.34 -101.33 -53.18
C ALA A 324 -22.62 -99.97 -53.21
N SER A 325 -22.33 -99.44 -54.41
CA SER A 325 -21.65 -98.14 -54.57
C SER A 325 -22.53 -96.94 -54.20
N ALA A 326 -23.85 -97.03 -54.44
CA ALA A 326 -24.81 -95.99 -54.05
C ALA A 326 -24.98 -95.85 -52.52
N GLY A 327 -24.86 -96.96 -51.78
CA GLY A 327 -24.88 -96.96 -50.32
C GLY A 327 -23.66 -96.24 -49.71
N LEU A 328 -22.46 -96.45 -50.27
CA LEU A 328 -21.25 -95.77 -49.82
C LEU A 328 -21.29 -94.26 -50.07
N ALA A 329 -21.86 -93.82 -51.21
CA ALA A 329 -21.99 -92.39 -51.52
C ALA A 329 -22.95 -91.66 -50.56
N THR A 330 -24.07 -92.30 -50.20
CA THR A 330 -25.05 -91.71 -49.27
C THR A 330 -24.57 -91.69 -47.82
N ASP A 331 -23.86 -92.73 -47.38
CA ASP A 331 -23.26 -92.79 -46.04
C ASP A 331 -22.09 -91.80 -45.86
N LEU A 332 -21.30 -91.55 -46.92
CA LEU A 332 -20.29 -90.48 -46.93
C LEU A 332 -20.91 -89.09 -46.89
N GLN A 333 -21.98 -88.83 -47.66
CA GLN A 333 -22.68 -87.54 -47.63
C GLN A 333 -23.26 -87.25 -46.24
N ALA A 334 -23.91 -88.25 -45.60
CA ALA A 334 -24.44 -88.11 -44.25
C ALA A 334 -23.35 -87.76 -43.21
N LYS A 335 -22.14 -88.35 -43.35
CA LYS A 335 -20.98 -88.05 -42.50
C LYS A 335 -20.40 -86.65 -42.76
N LEU A 336 -20.40 -86.19 -44.01
CA LEU A 336 -19.99 -84.83 -44.37
C LEU A 336 -20.95 -83.78 -43.78
N ASP A 337 -22.26 -84.00 -43.90
CA ASP A 337 -23.28 -83.09 -43.35
C ASP A 337 -23.30 -83.08 -41.81
N ALA A 338 -22.99 -84.22 -41.18
CA ALA A 338 -22.77 -84.30 -39.73
C ALA A 338 -21.52 -83.49 -39.30
N ALA A 339 -20.39 -83.68 -39.98
CA ALA A 339 -19.15 -82.94 -39.70
C ALA A 339 -19.29 -81.42 -39.95
N LEU A 340 -20.10 -81.00 -40.92
CA LEU A 340 -20.42 -79.58 -41.16
C LEU A 340 -21.30 -78.99 -40.06
N LYS A 341 -22.25 -79.75 -39.49
CA LYS A 341 -23.01 -79.36 -38.30
C LYS A 341 -22.13 -79.26 -37.06
N GLU A 342 -21.25 -80.22 -36.83
CA GLU A 342 -20.32 -80.21 -35.71
C GLU A 342 -19.33 -79.03 -35.81
N ARG A 343 -18.77 -78.79 -37.01
CA ARG A 343 -17.93 -77.61 -37.29
C ARG A 343 -18.66 -76.30 -37.03
N THR A 344 -19.92 -76.16 -37.45
CA THR A 344 -20.68 -74.92 -37.20
C THR A 344 -21.02 -74.73 -35.73
N ALA A 345 -21.38 -75.80 -35.01
CA ALA A 345 -21.57 -75.75 -33.55
C ALA A 345 -20.29 -75.34 -32.80
N LEU A 346 -19.14 -75.91 -33.17
CA LEU A 346 -17.82 -75.52 -32.62
C LEU A 346 -17.47 -74.06 -32.95
N GLN A 347 -17.77 -73.60 -34.17
CA GLN A 347 -17.52 -72.21 -34.57
C GLN A 347 -18.43 -71.21 -33.81
N THR A 348 -19.68 -71.57 -33.52
CA THR A 348 -20.54 -70.80 -32.61
C THR A 348 -20.01 -70.82 -31.17
N SER A 349 -19.52 -71.98 -30.69
CA SER A 349 -18.93 -72.09 -29.35
C SER A 349 -17.63 -71.28 -29.19
N LEU A 350 -16.83 -71.13 -30.25
CA LEU A 350 -15.64 -70.27 -30.25
C LEU A 350 -16.02 -68.80 -30.15
N LEU A 351 -16.99 -68.33 -30.94
CA LEU A 351 -17.50 -66.96 -30.86
C LEU A 351 -18.13 -66.65 -29.49
N ALA A 352 -18.77 -67.63 -28.84
CA ALA A 352 -19.25 -67.48 -27.46
C ALA A 352 -18.09 -67.33 -26.46
N ARG A 353 -17.04 -68.16 -26.57
CA ARG A 353 -15.84 -68.09 -25.72
C ARG A 353 -15.08 -66.77 -25.90
N ASP A 354 -14.94 -66.25 -27.13
CA ASP A 354 -14.29 -64.94 -27.36
C ASP A 354 -15.06 -63.78 -26.72
N ASN A 355 -16.40 -63.81 -26.79
CA ASN A 355 -17.25 -62.82 -26.13
C ASN A 355 -17.12 -62.89 -24.59
N GLU A 356 -17.11 -64.09 -24.01
CA GLU A 356 -16.83 -64.28 -22.57
C GLU A 356 -15.44 -63.77 -22.17
N LEU A 357 -14.42 -63.98 -23.02
CA LEU A 357 -13.06 -63.51 -22.78
C LEU A 357 -12.98 -61.97 -22.84
N GLY A 358 -13.76 -61.34 -23.72
CA GLY A 358 -13.99 -59.89 -23.75
C GLY A 358 -14.64 -59.38 -22.45
N ASP A 359 -15.73 -60.01 -22.01
CA ASP A 359 -16.47 -59.63 -20.79
C ASP A 359 -15.60 -59.80 -19.53
N LEU A 360 -14.78 -60.86 -19.47
CA LEU A 360 -13.78 -61.07 -18.42
C LEU A 360 -12.68 -59.99 -18.43
N LYS A 361 -12.26 -59.50 -19.61
CA LYS A 361 -11.31 -58.38 -19.73
C LYS A 361 -11.89 -57.08 -19.20
N VAL A 362 -13.17 -56.79 -19.51
CA VAL A 362 -13.89 -55.61 -18.99
C VAL A 362 -14.03 -55.71 -17.46
N ARG A 363 -14.39 -56.89 -16.93
CA ARG A 363 -14.43 -57.15 -15.48
C ARG A 363 -13.08 -56.95 -14.80
N LEU A 364 -11.98 -57.40 -15.41
CA LEU A 364 -10.63 -57.22 -14.87
C LEU A 364 -10.25 -55.73 -14.77
N GLY A 365 -10.56 -54.94 -15.80
CA GLY A 365 -10.38 -53.49 -15.78
C GLY A 365 -11.23 -52.78 -14.72
N GLY A 366 -12.49 -53.23 -14.54
CA GLY A 366 -13.36 -52.73 -13.47
C GLY A 366 -12.84 -53.05 -12.06
N LEU A 367 -12.30 -54.25 -11.86
CA LEU A 367 -11.69 -54.66 -10.58
C LEU A 367 -10.39 -53.88 -10.28
N GLN A 368 -9.56 -53.60 -11.29
CA GLN A 368 -8.39 -52.74 -11.12
C GLN A 368 -8.80 -51.33 -10.70
N ALA A 369 -9.79 -50.73 -11.38
CA ALA A 369 -10.30 -49.40 -11.00
C ALA A 369 -10.93 -49.36 -9.59
N GLN A 370 -11.51 -50.48 -9.12
CA GLN A 370 -11.98 -50.62 -7.73
C GLN A 370 -10.81 -50.75 -6.73
N LEU A 371 -9.70 -51.39 -7.11
CA LEU A 371 -8.49 -51.50 -6.29
C LEU A 371 -7.81 -50.13 -6.10
N ASP A 372 -7.61 -49.38 -7.20
CA ASP A 372 -7.02 -48.03 -7.16
C ASP A 372 -7.88 -47.06 -6.30
N LYS A 373 -9.20 -47.23 -6.35
CA LYS A 373 -10.17 -46.51 -5.50
C LYS A 373 -10.11 -46.93 -4.03
N ALA A 374 -9.73 -48.17 -3.73
CA ALA A 374 -9.55 -48.67 -2.36
C ALA A 374 -8.24 -48.17 -1.73
N GLU A 375 -7.14 -48.13 -2.49
CA GLU A 375 -5.84 -47.62 -1.99
C GLU A 375 -5.88 -46.10 -1.70
N SER A 376 -6.55 -45.33 -2.57
CA SER A 376 -6.79 -43.91 -2.33
C SER A 376 -7.71 -43.67 -1.12
N ALA A 377 -8.74 -44.50 -0.91
CA ALA A 377 -9.55 -44.48 0.31
C ALA A 377 -8.76 -44.84 1.58
N ALA A 378 -7.87 -45.84 1.52
CA ALA A 378 -6.99 -46.21 2.63
C ALA A 378 -6.02 -45.07 3.00
N THR A 379 -5.53 -44.33 2.00
CA THR A 379 -4.68 -43.14 2.19
C THR A 379 -5.45 -42.01 2.89
N SER A 380 -6.71 -41.77 2.50
CA SER A 380 -7.62 -40.82 3.16
C SER A 380 -7.89 -41.18 4.63
N ALA A 381 -8.17 -42.46 4.91
CA ALA A 381 -8.37 -42.94 6.29
C ALA A 381 -7.13 -42.74 7.17
N LYS A 382 -5.92 -42.87 6.60
CA LYS A 382 -4.65 -42.64 7.29
C LYS A 382 -4.42 -41.17 7.65
N ALA A 383 -4.87 -40.23 6.80
CA ALA A 383 -4.87 -38.80 7.12
C ALA A 383 -5.90 -38.46 8.23
N SER A 384 -7.06 -39.11 8.22
CA SER A 384 -8.10 -38.94 9.24
C SER A 384 -7.63 -39.35 10.64
N ALA A 385 -6.78 -40.39 10.75
CA ALA A 385 -6.19 -40.82 12.02
C ALA A 385 -5.30 -39.75 12.65
N SER A 386 -4.43 -39.10 11.84
CA SER A 386 -3.56 -37.99 12.30
C SER A 386 -4.35 -36.75 12.73
N LEU A 387 -5.55 -36.55 12.17
CA LEU A 387 -6.46 -35.47 12.57
C LEU A 387 -7.04 -35.73 13.97
N MET A 388 -7.33 -36.99 14.30
CA MET A 388 -7.84 -37.37 15.63
C MET A 388 -6.79 -37.16 16.74
N THR A 389 -5.51 -37.45 16.48
CA THR A 389 -4.42 -37.20 17.46
C THR A 389 -4.21 -35.70 17.75
N ASN A 390 -4.45 -34.83 16.78
CA ASN A 390 -4.36 -33.38 16.98
C ASN A 390 -5.53 -32.86 17.85
N LEU A 391 -6.77 -33.29 17.56
CA LEU A 391 -7.94 -32.95 18.39
C LEU A 391 -7.81 -33.46 19.84
N GLN A 392 -7.22 -34.65 20.02
CA GLN A 392 -6.92 -35.20 21.35
C GLN A 392 -5.85 -34.38 22.10
N THR A 393 -4.99 -33.66 21.38
CA THR A 393 -4.00 -32.73 21.96
C THR A 393 -4.61 -31.38 22.33
N GLU A 394 -5.47 -30.80 21.47
CA GLU A 394 -6.23 -29.58 21.81
C GLU A 394 -7.14 -29.79 23.03
N SER A 395 -7.76 -30.97 23.16
CA SER A 395 -8.57 -31.33 24.33
C SER A 395 -7.78 -31.32 25.66
N ALA A 396 -6.48 -31.62 25.61
CA ALA A 396 -5.61 -31.56 26.79
C ALA A 396 -5.24 -30.12 27.17
N ASP A 397 -4.94 -29.26 26.19
CA ASP A 397 -4.64 -27.84 26.42
C ASP A 397 -5.87 -27.06 26.92
N LEU A 398 -7.06 -27.31 26.36
CA LEU A 398 -8.32 -26.74 26.87
C LEU A 398 -8.57 -27.15 28.34
N LYS A 399 -8.21 -28.37 28.74
CA LYS A 399 -8.33 -28.84 30.12
C LYS A 399 -7.34 -28.14 31.06
N LEU A 400 -6.12 -27.84 30.60
CA LEU A 400 -5.15 -27.03 31.35
C LEU A 400 -5.59 -25.57 31.48
N LYS A 401 -6.21 -25.00 30.44
CA LYS A 401 -6.79 -23.64 30.47
C LYS A 401 -7.95 -23.54 31.47
N LEU A 402 -8.84 -24.55 31.52
CA LEU A 402 -9.93 -24.59 32.49
C LEU A 402 -9.43 -24.57 33.95
N GLY A 403 -8.43 -25.39 34.27
CA GLY A 403 -7.84 -25.44 35.62
C GLY A 403 -7.21 -24.11 36.07
N LYS A 404 -6.71 -23.27 35.15
CA LYS A 404 -6.23 -21.92 35.47
C LYS A 404 -7.38 -20.98 35.86
N PHE A 405 -8.49 -21.01 35.12
CA PHE A 405 -9.69 -20.22 35.48
C PHE A 405 -10.25 -20.63 36.85
N GLU A 406 -10.18 -21.91 37.22
CA GLU A 406 -10.56 -22.38 38.56
C GLU A 406 -9.64 -21.81 39.66
N THR A 407 -8.32 -21.75 39.43
CA THR A 407 -7.39 -21.12 40.39
C THR A 407 -7.59 -19.61 40.49
N ASP A 408 -7.85 -18.92 39.39
CA ASP A 408 -8.06 -17.46 39.37
C ASP A 408 -9.39 -17.09 40.07
N ALA A 409 -10.46 -17.88 39.86
CA ALA A 409 -11.72 -17.73 40.57
C ALA A 409 -11.55 -17.93 42.09
N SER A 410 -10.73 -18.90 42.51
CA SER A 410 -10.41 -19.13 43.93
C SER A 410 -9.63 -17.96 44.54
N ALA A 411 -8.70 -17.34 43.79
CA ALA A 411 -7.97 -16.16 44.22
C ALA A 411 -8.89 -14.94 44.38
N ALA A 412 -9.82 -14.72 43.43
CA ALA A 412 -10.82 -13.66 43.50
C ALA A 412 -11.78 -13.82 44.70
N ALA A 413 -12.21 -15.04 44.99
CA ALA A 413 -13.04 -15.34 46.16
C ALA A 413 -12.33 -14.98 47.48
N LYS A 414 -11.02 -15.28 47.59
CA LYS A 414 -10.22 -14.90 48.77
C LYS A 414 -10.07 -13.38 48.91
N ALA A 415 -9.75 -12.68 47.82
CA ALA A 415 -9.61 -11.22 47.82
C ALA A 415 -10.91 -10.51 48.26
N ARG A 416 -12.07 -11.07 47.93
CA ARG A 416 -13.37 -10.58 48.41
C ARG A 416 -13.54 -10.75 49.94
N ALA A 417 -13.18 -11.89 50.50
CA ALA A 417 -13.25 -12.12 51.94
C ALA A 417 -12.36 -11.14 52.74
N ASP A 418 -11.15 -10.86 52.22
CA ASP A 418 -10.23 -9.87 52.82
C ASP A 418 -10.77 -8.42 52.78
N LEU A 419 -11.69 -8.10 51.86
CA LEU A 419 -12.39 -6.81 51.79
C LEU A 419 -13.58 -6.75 52.74
N GLU A 420 -14.38 -7.81 52.81
CA GLU A 420 -15.52 -7.91 53.74
C GLU A 420 -15.04 -7.84 55.21
N ALA A 421 -13.88 -8.43 55.53
CA ALA A 421 -13.23 -8.30 56.84
C ALA A 421 -12.79 -6.86 57.18
N LYS A 422 -12.25 -6.11 56.19
CA LYS A 422 -11.84 -4.70 56.38
C LYS A 422 -13.05 -3.78 56.60
N LEU A 423 -14.17 -4.04 55.92
CA LEU A 423 -15.41 -3.30 56.11
C LEU A 423 -15.97 -3.50 57.52
N ALA A 424 -15.90 -4.71 58.07
CA ALA A 424 -16.32 -5.00 59.43
C ALA A 424 -15.50 -4.24 60.49
N ALA A 425 -14.17 -4.14 60.30
CA ALA A 425 -13.28 -3.38 61.20
C ALA A 425 -13.63 -1.88 61.22
N ALA A 426 -13.79 -1.24 60.06
CA ALA A 426 -14.13 0.18 59.97
C ALA A 426 -15.47 0.54 60.66
N ASN A 427 -16.45 -0.36 60.62
CA ASN A 427 -17.72 -0.20 61.33
C ASN A 427 -17.57 -0.32 62.86
N ALA A 428 -16.59 -1.07 63.38
CA ALA A 428 -16.30 -1.12 64.80
C ALA A 428 -15.70 0.21 65.31
N ASP A 429 -14.74 0.78 64.57
CA ASP A 429 -14.11 2.06 64.91
C ASP A 429 -15.11 3.23 64.91
N ALA A 430 -16.02 3.27 63.93
CA ALA A 430 -17.09 4.27 63.87
C ALA A 430 -18.00 4.24 65.11
N ASN A 431 -18.35 3.04 65.60
CA ASN A 431 -19.14 2.89 66.83
C ASN A 431 -18.34 3.31 68.08
N ALA A 432 -17.04 2.99 68.14
CA ALA A 432 -16.17 3.40 69.25
C ALA A 432 -15.98 4.93 69.34
N LEU A 433 -16.01 5.64 68.21
CA LEU A 433 -16.01 7.11 68.18
C LEU A 433 -17.35 7.70 68.66
N ARG A 434 -18.49 7.10 68.31
CA ARG A 434 -19.81 7.55 68.75
C ARG A 434 -19.96 7.52 70.27
N VAL A 435 -19.55 6.41 70.93
CA VAL A 435 -19.61 6.28 72.39
C VAL A 435 -18.77 7.36 73.11
N LYS A 436 -17.65 7.79 72.52
CA LYS A 436 -16.83 8.89 73.06
C LYS A 436 -17.52 10.26 72.94
N LEU A 437 -18.29 10.49 71.88
CA LEU A 437 -19.08 11.71 71.70
C LEU A 437 -20.19 11.80 72.76
N ASP A 438 -20.95 10.71 72.95
CA ASP A 438 -22.03 10.64 73.95
C ASP A 438 -21.49 10.87 75.38
N ALA A 439 -20.30 10.34 75.70
CA ALA A 439 -19.63 10.55 76.98
C ALA A 439 -19.20 12.02 77.22
N LEU A 440 -18.73 12.72 76.19
CA LEU A 440 -18.40 14.15 76.27
C LEU A 440 -19.65 15.01 76.48
N THR A 441 -20.75 14.69 75.79
CA THR A 441 -22.05 15.35 76.00
C THR A 441 -22.55 15.16 77.44
N ALA A 442 -22.40 13.96 78.01
CA ALA A 442 -22.78 13.67 79.40
C ALA A 442 -21.86 14.32 80.46
N ALA A 443 -20.63 14.71 80.11
CA ALA A 443 -19.75 15.48 80.98
C ALA A 443 -20.14 16.96 81.02
N ASN A 444 -20.47 17.55 79.87
CA ASN A 444 -20.86 18.96 79.75
C ASN A 444 -22.14 19.29 80.55
N ALA A 445 -23.04 18.32 80.73
CA ALA A 445 -24.29 18.47 81.46
C ALA A 445 -24.17 18.58 83.00
N LYS A 446 -22.96 18.52 83.58
CA LYS A 446 -22.73 18.41 85.04
C LYS A 446 -22.14 19.65 85.72
N MET A 447 -22.01 20.79 85.02
CA MET A 447 -21.43 22.03 85.57
C MET A 447 -22.48 23.11 85.92
N ALA A 448 -23.33 22.82 86.91
CA ALA A 448 -24.20 23.76 87.65
C ALA A 448 -24.80 23.03 88.89
N PRO A 449 -25.41 23.69 89.92
CA PRO A 449 -25.83 25.11 89.94
C PRO A 449 -25.73 25.88 91.31
N ILE A 450 -26.02 27.20 91.23
CA ILE A 450 -26.72 28.06 92.22
C ILE A 450 -26.09 28.33 93.62
N GLU A 451 -25.71 29.60 93.80
CA GLU A 451 -26.24 30.46 94.89
C GLU A 451 -26.42 31.93 94.41
N GLU A 452 -25.61 32.36 93.42
CA GLU A 452 -25.54 33.74 92.86
C GLU A 452 -26.83 34.29 92.19
N VAL A 453 -27.87 33.46 91.98
CA VAL A 453 -29.04 33.77 91.13
C VAL A 453 -29.83 35.02 91.56
N ASN A 454 -29.90 35.33 92.86
CA ASN A 454 -30.65 36.51 93.33
C ASN A 454 -29.90 37.84 93.08
N ALA A 455 -28.57 37.83 93.06
CA ALA A 455 -27.78 38.99 92.61
C ALA A 455 -27.83 39.11 91.07
N LEU A 456 -27.81 37.96 90.38
CA LEU A 456 -27.97 37.92 88.92
C LEU A 456 -29.31 38.46 88.46
N ARG A 457 -30.43 38.35 89.21
CA ARG A 457 -31.73 38.90 88.79
C ARG A 457 -31.73 40.42 88.60
N VAL A 458 -31.02 41.18 89.43
CA VAL A 458 -30.93 42.65 89.27
C VAL A 458 -30.01 43.00 88.10
N ARG A 459 -28.86 42.31 87.99
CA ARG A 459 -27.99 42.40 86.80
C ARG A 459 -28.71 41.97 85.51
N LEU A 460 -29.67 41.04 85.58
CA LEU A 460 -30.43 40.55 84.44
C LEU A 460 -31.31 41.66 83.85
N GLY A 461 -31.91 42.54 84.67
CA GLY A 461 -32.64 43.70 84.14
C GLY A 461 -31.72 44.68 83.37
N ASP A 462 -30.53 44.96 83.90
CA ASP A 462 -29.50 45.76 83.20
C ASP A 462 -28.97 45.04 81.95
N PHE A 463 -28.80 43.72 82.00
CA PHE A 463 -28.40 42.90 80.86
C PHE A 463 -29.51 42.75 79.83
N GLU A 464 -30.79 42.73 80.20
CA GLU A 464 -31.94 42.73 79.29
C GLU A 464 -32.07 44.08 78.61
N ALA A 465 -31.92 45.20 79.33
CA ALA A 465 -31.86 46.52 78.72
C ALA A 465 -30.70 46.62 77.72
N ARG A 466 -29.48 46.22 78.12
CA ARG A 466 -28.30 46.21 77.24
C ARG A 466 -28.39 45.20 76.11
N ALA A 467 -29.04 44.05 76.31
CA ALA A 467 -29.28 43.05 75.28
C ALA A 467 -30.35 43.52 74.30
N ASN A 468 -31.36 44.29 74.73
CA ASN A 468 -32.33 44.92 73.84
C ASN A 468 -31.66 46.00 72.99
N THR A 469 -30.79 46.85 73.56
CA THR A 469 -29.96 47.78 72.78
C THR A 469 -29.03 47.04 71.82
N ALA A 470 -28.27 46.04 72.31
CA ALA A 470 -27.38 45.23 71.48
C ALA A 470 -28.13 44.38 70.43
N THR A 471 -29.40 44.06 70.64
CA THR A 471 -30.27 43.38 69.67
C THR A 471 -30.81 44.37 68.63
N ALA A 472 -31.09 45.61 68.99
CA ALA A 472 -31.40 46.68 68.05
C ALA A 472 -30.18 47.04 67.19
N ASP A 473 -28.99 47.14 67.80
CA ASP A 473 -27.72 47.31 67.09
C ASP A 473 -27.42 46.08 66.21
N ALA A 474 -27.57 44.86 66.73
CA ALA A 474 -27.41 43.64 65.93
C ALA A 474 -28.51 43.45 64.87
N ALA A 475 -29.65 44.12 64.97
CA ALA A 475 -30.64 44.21 63.90
C ALA A 475 -30.19 45.21 62.84
N MET A 476 -29.71 46.41 63.21
CA MET A 476 -29.09 47.35 62.26
C MET A 476 -27.88 46.73 61.55
N TRP A 477 -27.00 46.03 62.27
CA TRP A 477 -25.86 45.32 61.68
C TRP A 477 -26.30 44.13 60.82
N ARG A 478 -27.37 43.40 61.18
CA ARG A 478 -27.98 42.40 60.27
C ARG A 478 -28.49 43.04 59.00
N THR A 479 -29.35 44.05 59.06
CA THR A 479 -29.87 44.75 57.87
C THR A 479 -28.77 45.38 57.02
N LYS A 480 -27.65 45.80 57.64
CA LYS A 480 -26.47 46.27 56.93
C LYS A 480 -25.65 45.13 56.30
N ILE A 481 -25.57 43.97 56.94
CA ILE A 481 -24.98 42.74 56.36
C ILE A 481 -25.85 42.23 55.22
N GLU A 482 -27.17 42.11 55.41
CA GLU A 482 -28.16 41.74 54.39
C GLU A 482 -28.10 42.70 53.18
N GLY A 483 -27.94 44.01 53.42
CA GLY A 483 -27.71 45.00 52.37
C GLY A 483 -26.37 44.80 51.63
N LEU A 484 -25.28 44.56 52.36
CA LEU A 484 -23.97 44.25 51.77
C LEU A 484 -23.93 42.89 51.06
N GLU A 485 -24.75 41.92 51.47
CA GLU A 485 -24.93 40.62 50.84
C GLU A 485 -25.79 40.74 49.58
N ALA A 486 -26.82 41.58 49.58
CA ALA A 486 -27.60 41.92 48.39
C ALA A 486 -26.77 42.70 47.36
N ASP A 487 -25.94 43.66 47.80
CA ASP A 487 -25.03 44.37 46.90
C ASP A 487 -23.88 43.48 46.42
N LYS A 488 -23.38 42.55 47.26
CA LYS A 488 -22.46 41.48 46.83
C LYS A 488 -23.10 40.53 45.82
N ALA A 489 -24.39 40.20 45.98
CA ALA A 489 -25.14 39.38 45.02
C ALA A 489 -25.27 40.11 43.68
N ARG A 490 -25.64 41.40 43.68
CA ARG A 490 -25.67 42.26 42.48
C ARG A 490 -24.30 42.41 41.80
N LEU A 491 -23.22 42.48 42.59
CA LEU A 491 -21.85 42.47 42.07
C LEU A 491 -21.46 41.10 41.48
N GLY A 492 -22.03 40.01 42.01
CA GLY A 492 -21.99 38.69 41.37
C GLY A 492 -22.74 38.67 40.03
N GLU A 493 -24.02 39.04 40.03
CA GLU A 493 -24.86 39.12 38.82
C GLU A 493 -24.25 39.99 37.72
N THR A 494 -23.66 41.14 38.07
CA THR A 494 -22.97 41.99 37.09
C THR A 494 -21.60 41.45 36.68
N SER A 495 -20.88 40.73 37.55
CA SER A 495 -19.69 39.97 37.14
C SER A 495 -20.05 38.83 36.18
N ASP A 496 -21.19 38.16 36.38
CA ASP A 496 -21.64 37.05 35.55
C ASP A 496 -22.19 37.54 34.21
N ASP A 497 -22.91 38.66 34.18
CA ASP A 497 -23.28 39.37 32.94
C ASP A 497 -22.04 39.85 32.17
N LEU A 498 -21.04 40.42 32.84
CA LEU A 498 -19.77 40.80 32.20
C LEU A 498 -19.00 39.57 31.68
N ASN A 499 -18.97 38.47 32.41
CA ASN A 499 -18.37 37.21 31.96
C ASN A 499 -19.14 36.60 30.77
N ALA A 500 -20.47 36.66 30.77
CA ALA A 500 -21.31 36.20 29.65
C ALA A 500 -21.09 37.06 28.39
N ARG A 501 -21.03 38.40 28.54
CA ARG A 501 -20.70 39.32 27.45
C ARG A 501 -19.28 39.13 26.92
N LEU A 502 -18.31 38.87 27.81
CA LEU A 502 -16.94 38.53 27.42
C LEU A 502 -16.90 37.20 26.66
N GLY A 503 -17.64 36.18 27.12
CA GLY A 503 -17.80 34.91 26.42
C GLY A 503 -18.42 35.08 25.03
N ALA A 504 -19.47 35.89 24.89
CA ALA A 504 -20.07 36.23 23.61
C ALA A 504 -19.09 36.97 22.68
N ALA A 505 -18.40 37.99 23.19
CA ALA A 505 -17.40 38.74 22.41
C ALA A 505 -16.20 37.86 21.98
N LEU A 506 -15.80 36.89 22.80
CA LEU A 506 -14.78 35.90 22.45
C LEU A 506 -15.28 34.89 21.41
N ALA A 507 -16.56 34.50 21.45
CA ALA A 507 -17.18 33.66 20.43
C ALA A 507 -17.31 34.39 19.09
N ASP A 508 -17.74 35.67 19.10
CA ASP A 508 -17.77 36.54 17.92
C ASP A 508 -16.36 36.73 17.35
N ALA A 509 -15.36 37.03 18.18
CA ALA A 509 -13.96 37.10 17.74
C ALA A 509 -13.44 35.76 17.19
N GLY A 510 -13.96 34.63 17.68
CA GLY A 510 -13.74 33.30 17.11
C GLY A 510 -14.33 33.15 15.71
N MET A 511 -15.59 33.55 15.50
CA MET A 511 -16.24 33.55 14.19
C MET A 511 -15.56 34.49 13.19
N TRP A 512 -15.15 35.68 13.62
CA TRP A 512 -14.39 36.61 12.79
C TRP A 512 -13.00 36.06 12.42
N ARG A 513 -12.30 35.38 13.35
CA ARG A 513 -11.04 34.71 13.05
C ARG A 513 -11.23 33.58 12.02
N ALA A 514 -12.20 32.69 12.23
CA ALA A 514 -12.50 31.61 11.28
C ALA A 514 -12.91 32.15 9.90
N LYS A 515 -13.56 33.31 9.83
CA LYS A 515 -13.87 34.00 8.57
C LYS A 515 -12.63 34.60 7.90
N VAL A 516 -11.67 35.11 8.65
CA VAL A 516 -10.36 35.55 8.11
C VAL A 516 -9.58 34.35 7.59
N GLU A 517 -9.46 33.27 8.37
CA GLU A 517 -8.79 32.03 7.96
C GLU A 517 -9.41 31.44 6.68
N GLY A 518 -10.75 31.48 6.55
CA GLY A 518 -11.46 31.08 5.34
C GLY A 518 -11.16 31.97 4.12
N LEU A 519 -11.11 33.29 4.30
CA LEU A 519 -10.76 34.25 3.24
C LEU A 519 -9.27 34.17 2.85
N GLU A 520 -8.39 33.84 3.78
CA GLU A 520 -6.97 33.58 3.50
C GLU A 520 -6.78 32.27 2.73
N ALA A 521 -7.55 31.22 3.05
CA ALA A 521 -7.58 29.99 2.28
C ALA A 521 -8.15 30.20 0.85
N GLU A 522 -9.23 30.98 0.71
CA GLU A 522 -9.78 31.37 -0.60
C GLU A 522 -8.76 32.17 -1.42
N ARG A 523 -8.08 33.14 -0.79
CA ARG A 523 -6.99 33.91 -1.42
C ARG A 523 -5.81 33.03 -1.84
N ALA A 524 -5.45 32.03 -1.05
CA ALA A 524 -4.40 31.07 -1.39
C ALA A 524 -4.81 30.17 -2.57
N GLN A 525 -6.07 29.72 -2.62
CA GLN A 525 -6.61 29.01 -3.78
C GLN A 525 -6.60 29.88 -5.04
N LEU A 526 -7.03 31.14 -4.95
CA LEU A 526 -6.97 32.10 -6.06
C LEU A 526 -5.53 32.32 -6.55
N GLY A 527 -4.55 32.44 -5.63
CA GLY A 527 -3.12 32.46 -5.96
C GLY A 527 -2.69 31.24 -6.78
N ASN A 528 -2.96 30.04 -6.26
CA ASN A 528 -2.65 28.78 -6.95
C ASN A 528 -3.31 28.69 -8.35
N THR A 529 -4.55 29.18 -8.52
CA THR A 529 -5.20 29.22 -9.85
C THR A 529 -4.56 30.25 -10.78
N SER A 530 -4.07 31.38 -10.25
CA SER A 530 -3.32 32.36 -11.04
C SER A 530 -1.99 31.78 -11.54
N ASP A 531 -1.28 31.03 -10.70
CA ASP A 531 -0.01 30.40 -11.07
C ASP A 531 -0.21 29.25 -12.08
N ASP A 532 -1.24 28.42 -11.91
CA ASP A 532 -1.66 27.40 -12.89
C ASP A 532 -2.05 28.02 -14.24
N LEU A 533 -2.84 29.10 -14.25
CA LEU A 533 -3.19 29.83 -15.47
C LEU A 533 -1.96 30.46 -16.14
N ASN A 534 -1.01 31.00 -15.36
CA ASN A 534 0.22 31.60 -15.89
C ASN A 534 1.20 30.54 -16.44
N ALA A 535 1.27 29.36 -15.81
CA ALA A 535 2.00 28.20 -16.31
C ALA A 535 1.40 27.68 -17.63
N ARG A 536 0.06 27.55 -17.70
CA ARG A 536 -0.66 27.17 -18.94
C ARG A 536 -0.47 28.19 -20.06
N LEU A 537 -0.50 29.49 -19.74
CA LEU A 537 -0.23 30.55 -20.71
C LEU A 537 1.22 30.46 -21.23
N SER A 538 2.19 30.22 -20.35
CA SER A 538 3.59 30.03 -20.71
C SER A 538 3.80 28.80 -21.60
N ALA A 539 3.15 27.68 -21.29
CA ALA A 539 3.16 26.48 -22.12
C ALA A 539 2.53 26.73 -23.50
N ALA A 540 1.35 27.37 -23.56
CA ALA A 540 0.69 27.71 -24.82
C ALA A 540 1.51 28.69 -25.69
N LEU A 541 2.27 29.60 -25.08
CA LEU A 541 3.22 30.48 -25.78
C LEU A 541 4.44 29.71 -26.32
N ALA A 542 4.94 28.73 -25.57
CA ALA A 542 6.02 27.83 -26.03
C ALA A 542 5.55 26.92 -27.17
N ASP A 543 4.36 26.34 -27.10
CA ASP A 543 3.73 25.59 -28.20
C ASP A 543 3.55 26.48 -29.43
N ALA A 544 3.04 27.70 -29.26
CA ALA A 544 2.90 28.65 -30.37
C ALA A 544 4.26 29.04 -31.00
N ALA A 545 5.34 29.07 -30.21
CA ALA A 545 6.69 29.22 -30.74
C ALA A 545 7.15 27.97 -31.53
N MET A 546 6.94 26.76 -30.98
CA MET A 546 7.25 25.50 -31.67
C MET A 546 6.51 25.38 -33.01
N TRP A 547 5.23 25.77 -33.06
CA TRP A 547 4.43 25.76 -34.29
C TRP A 547 4.89 26.81 -35.31
N ARG A 548 5.35 28.00 -34.88
CA ARG A 548 6.00 28.95 -35.80
C ARG A 548 7.29 28.39 -36.38
N ASN A 549 8.17 27.85 -35.53
CA ASN A 549 9.45 27.29 -35.99
C ASN A 549 9.22 26.14 -36.98
N LYS A 550 8.28 25.23 -36.71
CA LYS A 550 7.89 24.16 -37.65
C LYS A 550 7.32 24.70 -38.96
N HIS A 551 6.56 25.80 -38.94
CA HIS A 551 6.06 26.46 -40.14
C HIS A 551 7.19 27.12 -40.96
N GLU A 552 8.17 27.73 -40.28
CA GLU A 552 9.32 28.37 -40.89
C GLU A 552 10.28 27.33 -41.49
N GLU A 553 10.62 26.28 -40.74
CA GLU A 553 11.34 25.08 -41.23
C GLU A 553 10.66 24.45 -42.45
N ALA A 554 9.33 24.28 -42.42
CA ALA A 554 8.58 23.74 -43.56
C ALA A 554 8.57 24.70 -44.77
N ALA A 555 8.54 26.01 -44.54
CA ALA A 555 8.66 27.01 -45.61
C ALA A 555 10.06 27.02 -46.23
N THR A 556 11.11 26.97 -45.40
CA THR A 556 12.51 26.85 -45.86
C THR A 556 12.72 25.56 -46.64
N ALA A 557 12.30 24.41 -46.09
CA ALA A 557 12.42 23.11 -46.76
C ALA A 557 11.67 23.08 -48.10
N LYS A 558 10.48 23.70 -48.18
CA LYS A 558 9.73 23.85 -49.44
C LYS A 558 10.47 24.74 -50.44
N ALA A 559 11.08 25.84 -50.01
CA ALA A 559 11.89 26.71 -50.86
C ALA A 559 13.15 26.00 -51.37
N THR A 560 13.88 25.28 -50.50
CA THR A 560 15.06 24.49 -50.89
C THR A 560 14.69 23.36 -51.86
N ALA A 561 13.57 22.67 -51.63
CA ALA A 561 13.05 21.67 -52.56
C ALA A 561 12.73 22.28 -53.94
N PHE A 562 12.07 23.44 -53.98
CA PHE A 562 11.74 24.12 -55.23
C PHE A 562 12.99 24.54 -56.00
N ALA A 563 13.99 25.14 -55.33
CA ALA A 563 15.27 25.50 -55.94
C ALA A 563 16.05 24.27 -56.45
N SER A 564 15.97 23.12 -55.74
CA SER A 564 16.58 21.88 -56.21
C SER A 564 15.88 21.31 -57.46
N MET A 565 14.55 21.46 -57.56
CA MET A 565 13.76 21.03 -58.71
C MET A 565 13.98 21.94 -59.92
N GLU A 566 14.15 23.24 -59.70
CA GLU A 566 14.51 24.22 -60.74
C GLU A 566 15.94 23.96 -61.28
N SER A 567 16.90 23.68 -60.39
CA SER A 567 18.25 23.27 -60.79
C SER A 567 18.27 21.95 -61.57
N ALA A 568 17.49 20.95 -61.14
CA ALA A 568 17.32 19.70 -61.87
C ALA A 568 16.71 19.93 -63.26
N SER A 569 15.61 20.71 -63.35
CA SER A 569 14.94 21.05 -64.61
C SER A 569 15.87 21.81 -65.57
N SER A 570 16.70 22.71 -65.04
CA SER A 570 17.72 23.43 -65.81
C SER A 570 18.79 22.49 -66.38
N LYS A 571 19.22 21.49 -65.58
CA LYS A 571 20.14 20.44 -66.06
C LYS A 571 19.50 19.55 -67.11
N ASP A 572 18.29 19.04 -66.88
CA ASP A 572 17.60 18.16 -67.82
C ASP A 572 17.39 18.86 -69.17
N LEU A 573 17.11 20.16 -69.17
CA LEU A 573 16.98 20.98 -70.38
C LEU A 573 18.33 21.21 -71.09
N ALA A 574 19.45 21.25 -70.36
CA ALA A 574 20.79 21.27 -70.94
C ALA A 574 21.19 19.91 -71.55
N ASP A 575 20.93 18.80 -70.85
CA ASP A 575 21.18 17.44 -71.36
C ASP A 575 20.28 17.12 -72.58
N LEU A 576 19.04 17.63 -72.61
CA LEU A 576 18.15 17.51 -73.76
C LEU A 576 18.63 18.36 -74.95
N ARG A 577 19.20 19.53 -74.70
CA ARG A 577 19.82 20.37 -75.74
C ARG A 577 21.07 19.73 -76.34
N LEU A 578 21.93 19.13 -75.52
CA LEU A 578 23.08 18.35 -76.00
C LEU A 578 22.64 17.17 -76.89
N LYS A 579 21.57 16.46 -76.52
CA LYS A 579 20.99 15.39 -77.35
C LYS A 579 20.42 15.92 -78.67
N TYR A 580 19.76 17.08 -78.66
CA TYR A 580 19.26 17.73 -79.88
C TYR A 580 20.39 18.17 -80.81
N ASP A 581 21.43 18.82 -80.28
CA ASP A 581 22.57 19.27 -81.08
C ASP A 581 23.39 18.08 -81.62
N ALA A 582 23.49 16.96 -80.89
CA ALA A 582 24.06 15.71 -81.38
C ALA A 582 23.22 15.06 -82.50
N LEU A 583 21.91 14.91 -82.32
CA LEU A 583 20.99 14.36 -83.33
C LEU A 583 20.97 15.22 -84.61
N LYS A 584 21.13 16.54 -84.46
CA LYS A 584 21.28 17.48 -85.57
C LYS A 584 22.61 17.29 -86.33
N ALA A 585 23.70 16.94 -85.64
CA ALA A 585 24.96 16.57 -86.27
C ALA A 585 24.86 15.23 -87.02
N GLU A 586 24.19 14.22 -86.45
CA GLU A 586 23.89 12.96 -87.15
C GLU A 586 23.05 13.19 -88.42
N PHE A 587 22.00 14.02 -88.34
CA PHE A 587 21.17 14.36 -89.50
C PHE A 587 21.97 15.05 -90.61
N ASN A 588 22.89 15.96 -90.25
CA ASN A 588 23.79 16.58 -91.21
C ASN A 588 24.71 15.54 -91.88
N SER A 589 25.35 14.65 -91.09
CA SER A 589 26.18 13.56 -91.61
C SER A 589 25.41 12.66 -92.58
N VAL A 590 24.18 12.27 -92.24
CA VAL A 590 23.33 11.44 -93.11
C VAL A 590 22.97 12.18 -94.41
N ASN A 591 22.79 13.50 -94.37
CA ASN A 591 22.55 14.29 -95.58
C ASN A 591 23.82 14.51 -96.42
N GLU A 592 25.01 14.56 -95.81
CA GLU A 592 26.30 14.54 -96.50
C GLU A 592 26.58 13.19 -97.16
N ASP A 593 26.37 12.06 -96.44
CA ASP A 593 26.44 10.71 -97.01
C ASP A 593 25.43 10.51 -98.15
N ARG A 594 24.19 10.98 -98.01
CA ARG A 594 23.19 10.99 -99.09
C ARG A 594 23.67 11.77 -100.31
N SER A 595 24.39 12.87 -100.11
CA SER A 595 24.96 13.68 -101.19
C SER A 595 26.12 12.96 -101.86
N ARG A 596 27.01 12.31 -101.08
CA ARG A 596 28.13 11.49 -101.61
C ARG A 596 27.62 10.30 -102.41
N LEU A 597 26.64 9.56 -101.89
CA LEU A 597 25.94 8.49 -102.61
C LEU A 597 25.26 8.98 -103.89
N GLY A 598 24.73 10.21 -103.91
CA GLY A 598 24.20 10.85 -105.12
C GLY A 598 25.27 11.05 -106.21
N HIS A 599 26.49 11.44 -105.83
CA HIS A 599 27.62 11.56 -106.76
C HIS A 599 28.15 10.18 -107.20
N GLU A 600 28.24 9.20 -106.30
CA GLU A 600 28.62 7.81 -106.62
C GLU A 600 27.63 7.16 -107.60
N LEU A 601 26.32 7.42 -107.45
CA LEU A 601 25.28 6.93 -108.36
C LEU A 601 25.31 7.62 -109.74
N ALA A 602 25.74 8.89 -109.80
CA ALA A 602 25.95 9.59 -111.07
C ALA A 602 27.17 9.02 -111.81
N ALA A 603 28.31 8.87 -111.14
CA ALA A 603 29.53 8.33 -111.74
C ALA A 603 29.34 6.89 -112.27
N THR A 604 28.62 6.04 -111.54
CA THR A 604 28.30 4.66 -111.99
C THR A 604 27.31 4.63 -113.16
N ARG A 605 26.38 5.60 -113.24
CA ARG A 605 25.48 5.77 -114.41
C ARG A 605 26.26 6.16 -115.66
N ASP A 606 27.22 7.06 -115.54
CA ASP A 606 28.04 7.54 -116.67
C ASP A 606 29.05 6.47 -117.13
N ALA A 607 29.60 5.68 -116.21
CA ALA A 607 30.38 4.48 -116.53
C ALA A 607 29.55 3.47 -117.35
N HIS A 608 28.35 3.10 -116.90
CA HIS A 608 27.46 2.20 -117.65
C HIS A 608 27.04 2.77 -119.02
N ALA A 609 26.94 4.10 -119.15
CA ALA A 609 26.70 4.72 -120.47
C ALA A 609 27.90 4.52 -121.42
N THR A 610 29.13 4.53 -120.88
CA THR A 610 30.37 4.28 -121.61
C THR A 610 30.47 2.80 -122.02
N ASP A 611 30.33 1.87 -121.07
CA ASP A 611 30.36 0.41 -121.33
C ASP A 611 29.36 0.01 -122.44
N LYS A 612 28.15 0.58 -122.39
CA LYS A 612 27.11 0.35 -123.40
C LYS A 612 27.55 0.79 -124.80
N SER A 613 28.36 1.85 -124.91
CA SER A 613 28.89 2.31 -126.20
C SER A 613 29.97 1.39 -126.76
N GLU A 614 30.81 0.79 -125.91
CA GLU A 614 31.82 -0.20 -126.33
C GLU A 614 31.17 -1.53 -126.76
N VAL A 615 30.10 -1.97 -126.10
CA VAL A 615 29.32 -3.14 -126.54
C VAL A 615 28.76 -2.94 -127.96
N TYR A 616 28.36 -1.72 -128.33
CA TYR A 616 27.88 -1.42 -129.69
C TYR A 616 28.97 -1.47 -130.76
N THR A 617 30.26 -1.31 -130.42
CA THR A 617 31.37 -1.41 -131.39
C THR A 617 31.96 -2.83 -131.46
N LEU A 618 31.84 -3.63 -130.39
CA LEU A 618 32.34 -5.01 -130.35
C LEU A 618 31.49 -6.02 -131.14
N VAL A 619 30.15 -5.83 -131.20
CA VAL A 619 29.25 -6.78 -131.88
C VAL A 619 29.60 -7.01 -133.37
N PRO A 620 29.81 -5.98 -134.21
CA PRO A 620 30.23 -6.18 -135.60
C PRO A 620 31.60 -6.86 -135.74
N ALA A 621 32.54 -6.60 -134.81
CA ALA A 621 33.87 -7.18 -134.84
C ALA A 621 33.86 -8.69 -134.56
N LEU A 622 33.03 -9.14 -133.62
CA LEU A 622 32.83 -10.57 -133.32
C LEU A 622 32.11 -11.30 -134.47
N GLN A 623 31.13 -10.66 -135.12
CA GLN A 623 30.47 -11.22 -136.30
C GLN A 623 31.49 -11.56 -137.41
N GLY A 624 32.41 -10.63 -137.71
CA GLY A 624 33.48 -10.83 -138.70
C GLY A 624 34.58 -11.82 -138.31
N GLN A 625 34.61 -12.29 -137.06
CA GLN A 625 35.44 -13.44 -136.64
C GLN A 625 34.70 -14.77 -136.85
N LEU A 626 33.39 -14.81 -136.58
CA LEU A 626 32.56 -15.99 -136.74
C LEU A 626 32.51 -16.49 -138.20
N ASP A 627 32.38 -15.56 -139.17
CA ASP A 627 32.37 -15.91 -140.60
C ASP A 627 33.70 -16.57 -141.06
N LYS A 628 34.83 -16.14 -140.49
CA LYS A 628 36.15 -16.75 -140.76
C LYS A 628 36.29 -18.13 -140.13
N ALA A 629 35.74 -18.33 -138.92
CA ALA A 629 35.71 -19.65 -138.28
C ALA A 629 34.88 -20.65 -139.11
N ASN A 630 33.74 -20.23 -139.66
CA ASN A 630 32.90 -21.07 -140.52
C ASN A 630 33.60 -21.49 -141.82
N GLN A 631 34.40 -20.61 -142.43
CA GLN A 631 35.24 -20.97 -143.59
C GLN A 631 36.32 -22.00 -143.20
N HIS A 632 36.92 -21.88 -142.02
CA HIS A 632 37.96 -22.81 -141.54
C HIS A 632 37.40 -24.20 -141.19
N ILE A 633 36.14 -24.27 -140.73
CA ILE A 633 35.41 -25.53 -140.50
C ILE A 633 35.05 -26.23 -141.82
N ALA A 634 34.78 -25.48 -142.89
CA ALA A 634 34.53 -26.05 -144.22
C ALA A 634 35.79 -26.72 -144.82
N ALA A 635 36.97 -26.12 -144.63
CA ALA A 635 38.25 -26.71 -145.06
C ALA A 635 38.56 -28.02 -144.32
N LEU A 636 38.50 -28.00 -142.98
CA LEU A 636 38.72 -29.17 -142.12
C LEU A 636 37.72 -30.33 -142.32
N LYS A 637 36.72 -30.15 -143.18
CA LYS A 637 35.75 -31.19 -143.54
C LYS A 637 36.07 -31.88 -144.87
N ALA A 638 36.87 -31.27 -145.74
CA ALA A 638 37.39 -31.92 -146.94
C ALA A 638 38.54 -32.87 -146.58
N ASP A 639 39.47 -32.39 -145.75
CA ASP A 639 40.63 -33.17 -145.26
C ASP A 639 40.21 -34.48 -144.53
N LEU A 640 38.97 -34.55 -144.02
CA LEU A 640 38.42 -35.73 -143.32
C LEU A 640 37.79 -36.78 -144.24
N ASP A 641 37.44 -36.44 -145.49
CA ASP A 641 36.87 -37.39 -146.44
C ASP A 641 37.99 -38.15 -147.20
N ASP A 642 39.14 -37.51 -147.47
CA ASP A 642 40.34 -38.16 -148.04
C ASP A 642 40.98 -39.18 -147.06
N ASP A 643 41.02 -38.86 -145.76
CA ASP A 643 41.51 -39.74 -144.68
C ASP A 643 40.70 -41.06 -144.56
N ASP A 644 39.46 -41.08 -145.06
CA ASP A 644 38.56 -42.23 -144.96
C ASP A 644 38.86 -43.32 -146.02
N GLU A 645 39.40 -42.96 -147.20
CA GLU A 645 39.78 -43.93 -148.25
C GLU A 645 41.07 -44.71 -147.90
N GLU A 646 42.13 -44.04 -147.41
CA GLU A 646 43.37 -44.72 -146.99
C GLU A 646 43.09 -45.76 -145.89
N ARG A 647 42.15 -45.45 -145.00
CA ARG A 647 41.79 -46.29 -143.85
C ARG A 647 41.07 -47.58 -144.24
N ASP A 648 40.40 -47.63 -145.39
CA ASP A 648 39.76 -48.86 -145.89
C ASP A 648 40.73 -49.73 -146.71
N ALA A 649 41.73 -49.13 -147.38
CA ALA A 649 42.85 -49.88 -147.94
C ALA A 649 43.64 -50.66 -146.86
N LEU A 650 43.96 -50.00 -145.75
CA LEU A 650 44.71 -50.59 -144.63
C LEU A 650 43.97 -51.75 -143.93
N LYS A 651 42.63 -51.76 -143.92
CA LYS A 651 41.84 -52.87 -143.34
C LYS A 651 42.11 -54.22 -144.03
N ALA A 652 42.39 -54.22 -145.33
CA ALA A 652 42.64 -55.45 -146.08
C ALA A 652 44.00 -56.09 -145.74
N GLU A 653 45.03 -55.28 -145.48
CA GLU A 653 46.37 -55.79 -145.13
C GLU A 653 46.46 -56.24 -143.65
N ILE A 654 45.69 -55.62 -142.76
CA ILE A 654 45.54 -56.08 -141.36
C ILE A 654 45.04 -57.54 -141.29
N ALA A 655 44.12 -57.95 -142.17
CA ALA A 655 43.66 -59.34 -142.25
C ALA A 655 44.77 -60.35 -142.63
N LYS A 656 45.87 -59.88 -143.22
CA LYS A 656 47.02 -60.68 -143.63
C LYS A 656 48.07 -60.83 -142.52
N LEU A 657 48.18 -59.85 -141.63
CA LEU A 657 49.13 -59.80 -140.51
C LEU A 657 48.48 -60.03 -139.14
N GLN A 658 47.17 -60.26 -139.05
CA GLN A 658 46.56 -60.87 -137.87
C GLN A 658 46.86 -62.36 -137.71
N ALA A 659 47.72 -62.90 -138.58
CA ALA A 659 48.55 -64.06 -138.28
C ALA A 659 49.78 -63.75 -137.37
N GLN A 660 50.00 -62.49 -136.88
CA GLN A 660 51.30 -62.02 -136.29
C GLN A 660 51.34 -61.06 -134.97
N LEU A 661 50.25 -60.45 -134.33
CA LEU A 661 49.90 -60.19 -132.80
C LEU A 661 50.32 -59.01 -131.68
N ASN A 662 49.41 -58.04 -131.12
CA ASN A 662 49.00 -57.30 -129.72
C ASN A 662 49.57 -56.07 -128.71
N ALA A 663 48.78 -55.14 -127.91
CA ALA A 663 49.11 -54.13 -126.68
C ALA A 663 48.05 -53.05 -125.91
N LYS A 664 48.19 -52.37 -124.62
CA LYS A 664 47.50 -51.10 -123.83
C LYS A 664 47.85 -50.74 -122.22
N VAL A 665 47.48 -49.78 -121.19
CA VAL A 665 46.79 -48.40 -120.70
C VAL A 665 46.91 -47.83 -119.10
N ALA A 666 46.47 -46.59 -118.50
CA ALA A 666 46.65 -45.95 -117.04
C ALA A 666 45.74 -44.72 -116.28
N PRO A 667 45.88 -44.17 -114.94
CA PRO A 667 44.96 -43.22 -114.01
C PRO A 667 45.41 -42.02 -112.90
N VAL A 668 44.56 -41.29 -112.00
CA VAL A 668 44.77 -40.07 -110.93
C VAL A 668 43.66 -39.72 -109.72
N THR A 669 43.42 -38.76 -108.66
CA THR A 669 43.75 -37.45 -107.76
C THR A 669 42.85 -37.20 -106.36
N MET A 670 42.61 -36.21 -105.34
CA MET A 670 42.97 -34.84 -104.56
C MET A 670 42.16 -34.36 -103.16
N ALA A 671 42.44 -33.31 -102.22
CA ALA A 671 41.65 -32.76 -100.92
C ALA A 671 42.00 -31.39 -99.98
N ALA A 672 41.21 -30.81 -98.92
CA ALA A 672 41.48 -29.59 -97.89
C ALA A 672 40.48 -29.08 -96.62
N GLY A 673 40.76 -28.11 -95.59
CA GLY A 673 39.83 -27.35 -94.52
C GLY A 673 40.28 -26.53 -93.11
N ALA A 674 39.50 -25.60 -92.32
CA ALA A 674 39.79 -24.81 -90.94
C ALA A 674 38.72 -23.83 -90.06
N ALA A 675 38.86 -23.32 -88.73
CA ALA A 675 37.98 -22.28 -87.85
C ALA A 675 38.34 -21.71 -86.29
N ALA A 676 37.67 -20.65 -85.55
CA ALA A 676 37.85 -20.09 -84.04
C ALA A 676 36.90 -18.92 -83.27
N VAL A 677 36.85 -18.59 -81.86
CA VAL A 677 36.05 -17.46 -81.01
C VAL A 677 36.27 -17.04 -79.39
N GLY A 678 35.58 -16.03 -78.63
CA GLY A 678 35.66 -15.59 -77.06
C GLY A 678 34.73 -14.44 -76.26
N LEU A 679 34.73 -14.11 -74.86
CA LEU A 679 33.93 -13.04 -73.93
C LEU A 679 34.38 -12.66 -72.36
N VAL A 680 33.89 -11.94 -71.21
CA VAL A 680 32.64 -11.36 -70.37
C VAL A 680 32.81 -10.27 -69.06
N ASP A 681 31.92 -9.98 -67.96
CA ASP A 681 31.74 -8.72 -66.96
C ASP A 681 31.41 -8.67 -65.28
N THR A 682 30.68 -7.68 -64.51
CA THR A 682 30.88 -7.05 -63.03
C THR A 682 29.71 -6.51 -61.92
N PRO A 683 29.91 -5.88 -60.63
CA PRO A 683 28.95 -5.70 -59.33
C PRO A 683 28.48 -4.36 -58.38
N PRO A 684 28.48 -4.10 -56.94
CA PRO A 684 27.36 -3.54 -55.92
C PRO A 684 27.51 -2.39 -54.69
N LYS A 685 26.58 -2.12 -53.61
CA LYS A 685 26.45 -0.91 -52.53
C LYS A 685 25.76 -0.97 -50.98
N LYS A 686 25.48 0.12 -50.07
CA LYS A 686 25.22 0.17 -48.46
C LYS A 686 24.13 1.08 -47.53
N ARG A 687 24.31 1.65 -46.22
CA ARG A 687 23.31 1.84 -44.95
C ARG A 687 23.32 2.95 -43.65
N ILE A 688 22.19 3.32 -42.83
CA ILE A 688 21.90 3.77 -41.32
C ILE A 688 20.85 2.76 -40.69
N THR A 689 20.61 2.56 -39.36
CA THR A 689 19.59 1.56 -38.86
C THR A 689 18.11 2.00 -38.93
N LYS A 690 17.44 1.60 -40.01
CA LYS A 690 15.98 1.67 -40.22
C LYS A 690 15.25 0.49 -39.52
N PRO A 691 13.91 0.55 -39.33
CA PRO A 691 13.12 -0.66 -39.07
C PRO A 691 13.39 -1.72 -40.14
N ARG A 692 13.48 -2.98 -39.70
CA ARG A 692 13.88 -4.12 -40.51
C ARG A 692 12.79 -4.49 -41.51
N ALA A 693 13.18 -4.83 -42.75
CA ALA A 693 12.24 -5.39 -43.72
C ALA A 693 11.64 -6.71 -43.20
N ALA A 694 10.37 -6.97 -43.50
CA ALA A 694 9.70 -8.21 -43.09
C ALA A 694 10.35 -9.42 -43.79
N GLY A 695 10.74 -10.44 -43.01
CA GLY A 695 11.34 -11.67 -43.54
C GLY A 695 12.86 -11.60 -43.83
N ASP A 696 13.55 -10.55 -43.39
CA ASP A 696 15.02 -10.59 -43.27
C ASP A 696 15.43 -11.58 -42.17
N LYS A 697 16.32 -12.52 -42.51
CA LYS A 697 16.76 -13.65 -41.67
C LYS A 697 18.21 -13.56 -41.22
N THR A 698 18.88 -12.44 -41.48
CA THR A 698 20.27 -12.22 -41.04
C THR A 698 20.40 -12.34 -39.50
N PRO A 699 21.36 -13.10 -38.95
CA PRO A 699 21.49 -13.22 -37.50
C PRO A 699 21.87 -11.88 -36.85
N TYR A 700 21.18 -11.52 -35.77
CA TYR A 700 21.46 -10.32 -34.98
C TYR A 700 21.21 -10.61 -33.48
N THR A 701 22.02 -10.04 -32.60
CA THR A 701 21.92 -10.31 -31.15
C THR A 701 21.33 -9.11 -30.40
N LEU A 702 20.44 -9.38 -29.45
CA LEU A 702 19.93 -8.41 -28.47
C LEU A 702 20.17 -8.88 -27.04
N SER A 703 20.23 -7.94 -26.11
CA SER A 703 20.44 -8.20 -24.67
C SER A 703 19.21 -8.76 -23.95
N CYS A 704 18.02 -8.47 -24.47
CA CYS A 704 16.77 -8.92 -23.90
C CYS A 704 16.20 -10.13 -24.64
N PRO A 705 15.66 -11.14 -23.93
CA PRO A 705 14.94 -12.24 -24.54
C PRO A 705 13.55 -11.80 -25.04
N GLN A 706 12.77 -12.75 -25.54
CA GLN A 706 11.33 -12.63 -25.83
C GLN A 706 10.58 -13.61 -24.92
N HIS A 707 9.42 -13.23 -24.38
CA HIS A 707 8.68 -14.05 -23.42
C HIS A 707 8.30 -15.42 -23.99
N LEU A 708 9.07 -16.45 -23.66
CA LEU A 708 8.87 -17.78 -24.25
C LEU A 708 7.57 -18.45 -23.76
N SER A 709 6.94 -17.94 -22.70
CA SER A 709 5.59 -18.31 -22.26
C SER A 709 4.46 -17.89 -23.22
N ASP A 710 4.71 -17.03 -24.21
CA ASP A 710 3.78 -16.83 -25.34
C ASP A 710 3.65 -18.09 -26.22
N VAL A 711 4.66 -18.98 -26.21
CA VAL A 711 4.70 -20.18 -27.06
C VAL A 711 3.82 -21.28 -26.47
N LYS A 712 2.81 -21.72 -27.21
CA LYS A 712 1.83 -22.70 -26.75
C LYS A 712 2.49 -24.00 -26.29
N GLY A 713 2.49 -24.23 -24.97
CA GLY A 713 3.08 -25.41 -24.32
C GLY A 713 4.28 -25.09 -23.41
N ILE A 714 4.83 -23.88 -23.51
CA ILE A 714 5.81 -23.33 -22.57
C ILE A 714 5.06 -22.51 -21.52
N GLY A 715 5.32 -22.78 -20.25
CA GLY A 715 4.91 -21.91 -19.13
C GLY A 715 6.14 -21.25 -18.50
N THR A 716 5.93 -20.33 -17.56
CA THR A 716 7.01 -19.55 -16.90
C THR A 716 8.15 -20.42 -16.33
N VAL A 717 7.83 -21.61 -15.79
CA VAL A 717 8.82 -22.59 -15.31
C VAL A 717 9.71 -23.15 -16.43
N PHE A 718 9.13 -23.39 -17.61
CA PHE A 718 9.87 -23.86 -18.79
C PHE A 718 10.63 -22.73 -19.49
N GLU A 719 10.05 -21.53 -19.52
CA GLU A 719 10.71 -20.29 -19.94
C GLU A 719 11.97 -20.01 -19.10
N GLY A 720 11.88 -20.08 -17.77
CA GLY A 720 13.04 -19.90 -16.87
C GLY A 720 14.14 -20.96 -17.10
N ARG A 721 13.76 -22.20 -17.43
CA ARG A 721 14.71 -23.26 -17.83
C ARG A 721 15.37 -22.98 -19.18
N LEU A 722 14.61 -22.47 -20.16
CA LEU A 722 15.14 -22.07 -21.48
C LEU A 722 16.13 -20.91 -21.35
N TYR A 723 15.80 -19.88 -20.56
CA TYR A 723 16.72 -18.78 -20.23
C TYR A 723 17.98 -19.27 -19.51
N ALA A 724 17.85 -20.18 -18.55
CA ALA A 724 19.01 -20.79 -17.87
C ALA A 724 19.91 -21.61 -18.82
N ALA A 725 19.40 -22.04 -19.97
CA ALA A 725 20.14 -22.73 -21.03
C ALA A 725 20.62 -21.83 -22.18
N GLY A 726 20.45 -20.50 -22.07
CA GLY A 726 20.84 -19.55 -23.12
C GLY A 726 19.90 -19.48 -24.32
N ILE A 727 18.70 -20.06 -24.23
CA ILE A 727 17.65 -19.99 -25.26
C ILE A 727 16.70 -18.86 -24.88
N GLY A 728 16.81 -17.69 -25.53
CA GLY A 728 16.11 -16.47 -25.15
C GLY A 728 15.13 -15.94 -26.18
N THR A 729 15.10 -16.46 -27.42
CA THR A 729 14.22 -15.93 -28.48
C THR A 729 13.34 -17.00 -29.10
N TYR A 730 12.23 -16.58 -29.70
CA TYR A 730 11.40 -17.47 -30.52
C TYR A 730 12.20 -18.10 -31.67
N SER A 731 13.15 -17.36 -32.25
CA SER A 731 14.03 -17.86 -33.31
C SER A 731 15.10 -18.83 -32.82
N GLU A 732 15.48 -18.83 -31.55
CA GLU A 732 16.39 -19.82 -30.95
C GLU A 732 15.61 -21.09 -30.60
N LEU A 733 14.45 -20.95 -29.94
CA LEU A 733 13.57 -22.06 -29.60
C LEU A 733 13.08 -22.81 -30.86
N ALA A 734 12.67 -22.09 -31.91
CA ALA A 734 12.23 -22.65 -33.19
C ALA A 734 13.33 -23.34 -34.03
N ASN A 735 14.58 -23.28 -33.58
CA ASN A 735 15.75 -23.95 -34.17
C ASN A 735 16.49 -24.86 -33.16
N THR A 736 15.96 -25.04 -31.95
CA THR A 736 16.54 -25.94 -30.93
C THR A 736 16.20 -27.40 -31.25
N PRO A 737 17.19 -28.32 -31.36
CA PRO A 737 16.93 -29.75 -31.57
C PRO A 737 16.08 -30.36 -30.46
N ARG A 738 15.25 -31.36 -30.79
CA ARG A 738 14.33 -32.00 -29.83
C ARG A 738 15.06 -32.58 -28.63
N GLU A 739 16.24 -33.16 -28.85
CA GLU A 739 17.09 -33.80 -27.85
C GLU A 739 17.63 -32.77 -26.84
N GLN A 740 18.02 -31.59 -27.34
CA GLN A 740 18.42 -30.45 -26.51
C GLN A 740 17.21 -29.87 -25.76
N LEU A 741 16.06 -29.75 -26.42
CA LEU A 741 14.84 -29.22 -25.80
C LEU A 741 14.31 -30.14 -24.68
N ILE A 742 14.33 -31.46 -24.87
CA ILE A 742 14.04 -32.46 -23.82
C ILE A 742 14.97 -32.26 -22.61
N LYS A 743 16.29 -32.13 -22.87
CA LYS A 743 17.30 -31.98 -21.82
C LYS A 743 17.16 -30.67 -21.04
N VAL A 744 16.86 -29.56 -21.73
CA VAL A 744 16.71 -28.24 -21.12
C VAL A 744 15.41 -28.12 -20.33
N LEU A 745 14.31 -28.68 -20.84
CA LEU A 745 13.01 -28.61 -20.16
C LEU A 745 12.85 -29.62 -19.01
N GLU A 746 13.79 -30.55 -18.85
CA GLU A 746 13.82 -31.62 -17.83
C GLU A 746 12.53 -32.48 -17.81
N VAL A 747 11.96 -32.74 -19.00
CA VAL A 747 10.71 -33.50 -19.16
C VAL A 747 10.96 -34.99 -18.88
N SER A 748 10.21 -35.59 -17.95
CA SER A 748 10.53 -36.92 -17.41
C SER A 748 9.43 -37.97 -17.61
N GLY A 749 9.85 -39.22 -17.84
CA GLY A 749 8.97 -40.39 -17.92
C GLY A 749 7.75 -40.19 -18.84
N LEU A 750 6.56 -40.47 -18.30
CA LEU A 750 5.26 -40.41 -19.00
C LEU A 750 4.92 -39.04 -19.62
N GLN A 751 5.64 -37.97 -19.25
CA GLN A 751 5.44 -36.65 -19.88
C GLN A 751 5.96 -36.63 -21.34
N LEU A 752 7.01 -37.39 -21.66
CA LEU A 752 7.63 -37.43 -22.99
C LEU A 752 6.69 -37.91 -24.10
N GLU A 753 5.69 -38.74 -23.78
CA GLU A 753 4.69 -39.25 -24.71
C GLU A 753 3.53 -38.26 -24.97
N ARG A 754 3.36 -37.26 -24.09
CA ARG A 754 2.25 -36.29 -24.15
C ARG A 754 2.68 -34.86 -24.47
N PHE A 755 3.97 -34.58 -24.50
CA PHE A 755 4.51 -33.25 -24.69
C PHE A 755 4.70 -32.93 -26.18
N ASP A 756 3.96 -31.94 -26.70
CA ASP A 756 3.95 -31.58 -28.12
C ASP A 756 5.14 -30.68 -28.50
N TYR A 757 6.33 -31.29 -28.61
CA TYR A 757 7.55 -30.63 -29.10
C TYR A 757 7.38 -30.04 -30.51
N ALA A 758 6.54 -30.64 -31.36
CA ALA A 758 6.34 -30.19 -32.73
C ALA A 758 5.47 -28.91 -32.76
N GLY A 759 4.39 -28.88 -31.98
CA GLY A 759 3.57 -27.70 -31.75
C GLY A 759 4.38 -26.54 -31.17
N ILE A 760 5.21 -26.78 -30.14
CA ILE A 760 6.07 -25.75 -29.54
C ILE A 760 7.04 -25.15 -30.57
N VAL A 761 7.74 -25.98 -31.36
CA VAL A 761 8.69 -25.49 -32.38
C VAL A 761 7.96 -24.77 -33.52
N ALA A 762 6.78 -25.23 -33.93
CA ALA A 762 5.97 -24.57 -34.96
C ALA A 762 5.41 -23.22 -34.48
N ASP A 763 4.94 -23.15 -33.22
CA ASP A 763 4.35 -21.93 -32.65
C ASP A 763 5.42 -20.89 -32.31
N ALA A 764 6.60 -21.30 -31.82
CA ALA A 764 7.77 -20.43 -31.72
C ALA A 764 8.19 -19.90 -33.11
N ARG A 765 8.14 -20.73 -34.16
CA ARG A 765 8.45 -20.27 -35.52
C ARG A 765 7.44 -19.23 -36.00
N ARG A 766 6.14 -19.47 -35.77
CA ARG A 766 5.05 -18.52 -36.07
C ARG A 766 5.29 -17.18 -35.36
N LEU A 767 5.56 -17.19 -34.06
CA LEU A 767 5.83 -15.99 -33.26
C LEU A 767 7.11 -15.25 -33.70
N ALA A 768 8.15 -15.97 -34.13
CA ALA A 768 9.34 -15.35 -34.71
C ALA A 768 9.04 -14.61 -36.02
N THR A 769 8.21 -15.17 -36.90
CA THR A 769 7.75 -14.49 -38.12
C THR A 769 6.84 -13.30 -37.79
N GLU A 770 5.85 -13.47 -36.92
CA GLU A 770 4.88 -12.42 -36.54
C GLU A 770 5.54 -11.22 -35.84
N THR A 771 6.54 -11.46 -34.98
CA THR A 771 7.31 -10.39 -34.31
C THR A 771 8.51 -9.89 -35.13
N ASN A 772 8.68 -10.38 -36.37
CA ASN A 772 9.82 -10.11 -37.26
C ASN A 772 11.21 -10.35 -36.60
N SER A 773 11.26 -11.29 -35.66
CA SER A 773 12.45 -11.66 -34.88
C SER A 773 13.21 -12.86 -35.44
N GLU A 774 12.97 -13.23 -36.71
CA GLU A 774 13.71 -14.30 -37.39
C GLU A 774 15.21 -13.98 -37.42
N GLY A 775 16.04 -14.87 -36.86
CA GLY A 775 17.47 -14.65 -36.68
C GLY A 775 17.85 -13.82 -35.44
N ARG A 776 16.90 -13.37 -34.61
CA ARG A 776 17.18 -12.75 -33.30
C ARG A 776 17.85 -13.80 -32.42
N LYS A 777 19.04 -13.46 -31.92
CA LYS A 777 19.72 -14.17 -30.85
C LYS A 777 19.66 -13.37 -29.55
N TRP A 778 19.79 -14.05 -28.44
CA TRP A 778 19.93 -13.44 -27.12
C TRP A 778 21.38 -13.59 -26.64
N ASP A 779 21.96 -12.55 -26.02
CA ASP A 779 23.34 -12.59 -25.51
C ASP A 779 23.50 -13.34 -24.16
N SER A 780 22.46 -14.04 -23.72
CA SER A 780 22.40 -14.82 -22.47
C SER A 780 22.60 -14.01 -21.18
N ARG A 781 22.52 -12.67 -21.22
CA ARG A 781 22.40 -11.86 -20.00
C ARG A 781 21.01 -12.06 -19.39
N LYS A 782 20.96 -12.84 -18.31
CA LYS A 782 19.74 -13.13 -17.52
C LYS A 782 18.96 -11.83 -17.26
N PRO A 783 17.64 -11.78 -17.52
CA PRO A 783 16.82 -10.62 -17.18
C PRO A 783 16.65 -10.46 -15.68
N ASP A 784 16.26 -9.26 -15.28
CA ASP A 784 15.63 -9.01 -13.99
C ASP A 784 14.11 -9.20 -14.12
N ASP A 785 13.56 -9.98 -13.19
CA ASP A 785 12.13 -10.27 -13.03
C ASP A 785 11.38 -9.01 -12.58
N PHE A 786 10.40 -8.53 -13.34
CA PHE A 786 9.64 -7.33 -12.99
C PHE A 786 8.31 -7.62 -12.28
N GLU A 787 7.85 -8.87 -12.15
CA GLU A 787 6.64 -9.21 -11.38
C GLU A 787 6.67 -8.73 -9.91
N PRO A 788 7.83 -8.64 -9.21
CA PRO A 788 7.94 -8.06 -7.86
C PRO A 788 7.73 -6.54 -7.77
N ILE A 789 7.55 -5.82 -8.88
CA ILE A 789 7.33 -4.37 -8.89
C ILE A 789 5.83 -4.07 -9.00
N ASP A 790 5.24 -3.49 -7.95
CA ASP A 790 3.80 -3.20 -7.92
C ASP A 790 3.37 -2.29 -9.07
N GLY A 791 2.36 -2.74 -9.81
CA GLY A 791 1.85 -2.14 -11.04
C GLY A 791 2.45 -2.69 -12.34
N ILE A 792 3.62 -3.34 -12.34
CA ILE A 792 4.14 -4.04 -13.53
C ILE A 792 3.54 -5.45 -13.58
N GLY A 793 2.48 -5.61 -14.36
CA GLY A 793 2.02 -6.93 -14.79
C GLY A 793 2.70 -7.38 -16.09
N PHE A 794 2.67 -8.69 -16.35
CA PHE A 794 3.17 -9.37 -17.57
C PHE A 794 3.03 -8.57 -18.88
N THR A 795 1.87 -7.95 -19.14
CA THR A 795 1.61 -7.14 -20.35
C THR A 795 2.50 -5.89 -20.48
N PHE A 796 2.96 -5.33 -19.37
CA PHE A 796 3.87 -4.18 -19.32
C PHE A 796 5.33 -4.62 -19.32
N GLU A 797 5.68 -5.65 -18.55
CA GLU A 797 7.00 -6.30 -18.59
C GLU A 797 7.38 -6.70 -20.02
N LYS A 798 6.48 -7.38 -20.74
CA LYS A 798 6.66 -7.74 -22.15
C LYS A 798 6.95 -6.55 -23.07
N ARG A 799 6.26 -5.43 -22.86
CA ARG A 799 6.50 -4.19 -23.66
C ARG A 799 7.87 -3.60 -23.38
N LEU A 800 8.31 -3.63 -22.12
CA LEU A 800 9.64 -3.20 -21.70
C LEU A 800 10.72 -4.12 -22.32
N TYR A 801 10.56 -5.45 -22.24
CA TYR A 801 11.49 -6.42 -22.81
C TYR A 801 11.59 -6.34 -24.34
N ASP A 802 10.46 -6.17 -25.04
CA ASP A 802 10.44 -5.97 -26.50
C ASP A 802 11.10 -4.64 -26.92
N ALA A 803 11.07 -3.62 -26.07
CA ALA A 803 11.77 -2.34 -26.27
C ALA A 803 13.26 -2.36 -25.86
N GLY A 804 13.74 -3.42 -25.20
CA GLY A 804 15.14 -3.55 -24.74
C GLY A 804 15.38 -3.19 -23.27
N ILE A 805 14.32 -2.96 -22.49
CA ILE A 805 14.36 -2.72 -21.04
C ILE A 805 14.05 -4.04 -20.32
N CYS A 806 15.08 -4.81 -19.98
CA CYS A 806 14.96 -6.12 -19.30
C CYS A 806 15.87 -6.28 -18.06
N THR A 807 16.39 -5.16 -17.55
CA THR A 807 17.08 -5.10 -16.26
C THR A 807 16.51 -3.97 -15.42
N TYR A 808 16.58 -4.09 -14.10
CA TYR A 808 16.20 -3.01 -13.18
C TYR A 808 17.02 -1.75 -13.48
N GLY A 809 18.30 -1.90 -13.85
CA GLY A 809 19.18 -0.79 -14.26
C GLY A 809 18.61 -0.01 -15.45
N ALA A 810 18.27 -0.70 -16.55
CA ALA A 810 17.66 -0.07 -17.72
C ALA A 810 16.30 0.56 -17.38
N LEU A 811 15.50 -0.08 -16.52
CA LEU A 811 14.22 0.45 -16.06
C LEU A 811 14.39 1.73 -15.21
N ILE A 812 15.51 1.89 -14.51
CA ILE A 812 15.86 3.08 -13.71
C ILE A 812 16.42 4.22 -14.55
N GLU A 813 17.12 3.92 -15.65
CA GLU A 813 17.67 4.89 -16.59
C GLU A 813 16.60 5.44 -17.55
N ALA A 814 15.56 4.64 -17.86
CA ALA A 814 14.48 5.02 -18.76
C ALA A 814 13.62 6.19 -18.23
N GLY A 815 13.38 7.17 -19.12
CA GLY A 815 12.62 8.38 -18.82
C GLY A 815 11.11 8.13 -18.71
N ASP A 816 10.36 9.05 -18.10
CA ASP A 816 8.90 8.92 -17.98
C ASP A 816 8.19 8.95 -19.35
N ASP A 817 8.64 9.79 -20.28
CA ASP A 817 8.11 9.84 -21.64
C ASP A 817 8.43 8.57 -22.43
N GLU A 818 9.63 8.02 -22.27
CA GLU A 818 10.11 6.79 -22.91
C GLU A 818 9.35 5.57 -22.37
N LEU A 819 9.22 5.44 -21.05
CA LEU A 819 8.40 4.40 -20.43
C LEU A 819 6.93 4.54 -20.85
N ASN A 820 6.39 5.75 -20.99
CA ASN A 820 5.03 5.95 -21.45
C ASN A 820 4.83 5.59 -22.94
N GLU A 821 5.80 5.92 -23.81
CA GLU A 821 5.81 5.51 -25.22
C GLU A 821 5.98 4.00 -25.36
N ILE A 822 6.73 3.32 -24.50
CA ILE A 822 6.90 1.86 -24.54
C ILE A 822 5.65 1.15 -23.97
N VAL A 823 5.24 1.53 -22.76
CA VAL A 823 4.19 0.85 -21.99
C VAL A 823 2.80 1.10 -22.59
N LYS A 824 2.56 2.23 -23.26
CA LYS A 824 1.30 2.61 -23.93
C LYS A 824 0.05 2.26 -23.09
N PRO A 825 -0.09 2.84 -21.88
CA PRO A 825 -1.18 2.51 -20.96
C PRO A 825 -2.55 2.99 -21.47
N PRO A 826 -3.67 2.43 -20.97
CA PRO A 826 -5.00 2.96 -21.23
C PRO A 826 -5.14 4.39 -20.70
N LYS A 827 -5.80 5.29 -21.46
CA LYS A 827 -5.92 6.73 -21.15
C LYS A 827 -6.50 7.08 -19.77
N PHE A 828 -7.14 6.13 -19.09
CA PHE A 828 -7.74 6.28 -17.76
C PHE A 828 -6.87 5.75 -16.61
N ARG A 829 -5.69 5.17 -16.89
CA ARG A 829 -4.79 4.60 -15.88
C ARG A 829 -3.32 4.65 -16.31
N ILE A 830 -2.70 5.83 -16.15
CA ILE A 830 -1.26 5.99 -16.27
C ILE A 830 -0.59 5.32 -15.04
N PRO A 831 0.38 4.41 -15.22
CA PRO A 831 1.13 3.83 -14.11
C PRO A 831 2.07 4.84 -13.43
N ASP A 832 2.40 4.61 -12.16
CA ASP A 832 3.40 5.39 -11.44
C ASP A 832 4.83 4.89 -11.78
N TYR A 833 5.36 5.39 -12.90
CA TYR A 833 6.71 5.10 -13.36
C TYR A 833 7.80 5.54 -12.35
N ALA A 834 7.54 6.56 -11.52
CA ALA A 834 8.46 6.98 -10.47
C ALA A 834 8.52 5.94 -9.32
N SER A 835 7.36 5.38 -8.93
CA SER A 835 7.28 4.22 -8.03
C SER A 835 7.98 3.00 -8.61
N TRP A 836 7.79 2.69 -9.90
CA TRP A 836 8.49 1.57 -10.55
C TRP A 836 10.01 1.71 -10.47
N ARG A 837 10.57 2.87 -10.81
CA ARG A 837 12.02 3.15 -10.66
C ARG A 837 12.47 3.10 -9.19
N ALA A 838 11.64 3.55 -8.25
CA ALA A 838 11.96 3.48 -6.82
C ALA A 838 11.91 2.04 -6.26
N GLN A 839 11.09 1.16 -6.82
CA GLN A 839 11.04 -0.27 -6.49
C GLN A 839 12.20 -1.03 -7.14
N ALA A 840 12.47 -0.81 -8.43
CA ALA A 840 13.64 -1.37 -9.13
C ALA A 840 14.96 -1.06 -8.39
N ARG A 841 15.15 0.17 -7.88
CA ARG A 841 16.32 0.55 -7.05
C ARG A 841 16.45 -0.27 -5.77
N LYS A 842 15.35 -0.75 -5.18
CA LYS A 842 15.36 -1.62 -3.99
C LYS A 842 15.61 -3.09 -4.32
N LEU A 843 15.41 -3.48 -5.58
CA LEU A 843 15.62 -4.86 -6.05
C LEU A 843 17.06 -5.07 -6.55
N MET A 844 17.70 -4.06 -7.15
CA MET A 844 19.16 -4.07 -7.41
C MET A 844 20.04 -4.10 -6.13
N GLY A 845 19.45 -3.83 -4.96
CA GLY A 845 20.14 -3.82 -3.67
C GLY A 845 20.01 -5.10 -2.86
N LYS A 846 19.68 -6.24 -3.51
CA LYS A 846 19.47 -7.56 -2.90
C LYS A 846 20.26 -8.64 -3.62
#